data_AF-A0A2P6TFK9-F1
#
_entry.id   AF-A0A2P6TFK9-F1
#
_cell.length_a   1.000
_cell.length_b   1.000
_cell.length_c   1.000
_cell.angle_alpha   90.00
_cell.angle_beta   90.00
_cell.angle_gamma   90.00
#
_symmetry.space_group_name_H-M   'P 1'
#
loop_
_entity.id
_entity.type
_entity.pdbx_description
1 polymer ?
#
loop_
_entity_poly.entity_id
_entity_poly.type
_entity_poly.pdbx_seq_one_letter_code
_entity_poly.pdbx_strand_id
1 'polypeptide(L)'
;MEPPGLHLALLRQLLRGLRQQGPSPASRAPPGYLRAFTAEAAPQVAAEEAAAAAAAAASSGAAAEAAPAASAAAEALQAAAQQRAPQGTSTLSAFLGLTNVLEQQQAQMAGQPAAERLSPALRAMTWHQRYMDDTPAGRELRRNWQRQIILETKALDAARARYQKEQLSAIARGQAAALPEARQMLLRWFGPVTAAIQKEQQRIMLGARGIDRSVYGPYMLLLEPEQLAVLAMHSVINAIVSSEEQGGGTFSHPGQARVTRLALTLGKAVESQVNLEKLQQEAHAHNLHRKEVKELYQQGYKLRQRLLELRKSQPDAVLPDADWQEWLAIGNSLRDLGEVLPLDAQDWFAKADFEERLRRLAAQYRVPKEGSTTIRRVEATARRVLAGQEANWHPDILAKVGVVLMKLVTDSCRIDVRSPGGGIKSVPAFWHKLELGHDGSARGFWKKYGLLCAHEQIMAKIRPHQMVEVFMPQYLPMLVPPVPWLRNNMGGHLTLRNTVMRIRGSRLQQEMLDAADGEWVEGRGPGLSRVYDALNSLGSTPWAINLDVFRVVETVWAWGGGVCDIPPKLNMPMPADLKYGYRQHASPGQLLFYSVPRDEVRARRTEMARVAKKNRELHSLRCDMEYKLAIAREFAKESRFYFPHNVDFRGRAYPMHPHLNHLGADLSRGLLQFAEGKPLGEHGMFWLYVQAANLWGQGVDKLPLWGRYKWVEDHLAQIVENATDPFRMTLHLSSRRGGDEDGDADDGSSSNGNGRGRLSRQEQREVMAELMASKAVQSQIPYWWKAENPFQFLATCFEIHKANASGDPARYVSHVPVHQDGSCNGLQHYAALGRDLTGGYAVNLCPSDKPQDVYTGVCALVRKRVEADAAAGVAEASALLRVTTVDRKLVKQTVMTSVYGVTFVGARAQVGNRLKERGFEDNQMLYKVSCYIAKTTLECLHEMFQNAKHTMHWLSECARLIAKEGHGVMWHTPLGLPVVQPYRRKDRQHVRTLLQRLVLVENNDDLPIMKQRQRTAFPPNYIHSIDSSHMMLTAIACRDEGIDFAGVHDSFWTHAGTVERMNDLLREKFVELHSQPLLEQLLEEFQRLYPGVEFPPLPSKGELDLDGVKQATYFFS
;
A
#
# COMPACT_ATOMS: atom_id res chain seq x y z
N MET A 1 -6.03 -32.19 -58.03
CA MET A 1 -5.18 -31.48 -59.01
C MET A 1 -5.52 -30.00 -58.90
N GLU A 2 -4.57 -29.18 -58.42
CA GLU A 2 -4.35 -27.73 -58.62
C GLU A 2 -5.51 -26.68 -58.57
N PRO A 3 -5.27 -25.38 -58.28
CA PRO A 3 -5.30 -24.84 -56.91
C PRO A 3 -6.30 -23.67 -56.71
N PRO A 4 -6.57 -23.25 -55.46
CA PRO A 4 -7.44 -22.10 -55.15
C PRO A 4 -6.69 -20.75 -55.33
N GLY A 5 -6.68 -20.23 -56.56
CA GLY A 5 -6.06 -18.95 -56.93
C GLY A 5 -6.85 -17.67 -56.61
N LEU A 6 -8.08 -17.75 -56.09
CA LEU A 6 -8.95 -16.57 -55.92
C LEU A 6 -8.87 -15.86 -54.55
N HIS A 7 -8.28 -16.48 -53.52
CA HIS A 7 -8.26 -15.87 -52.18
C HIS A 7 -7.14 -14.83 -51.97
N LEU A 8 -6.08 -14.84 -52.78
CA LEU A 8 -4.94 -13.93 -52.61
C LEU A 8 -5.18 -12.53 -53.20
N ALA A 9 -6.03 -12.40 -54.21
CA ALA A 9 -6.36 -11.10 -54.82
C ALA A 9 -7.25 -10.25 -53.89
N LEU A 10 -8.25 -10.89 -53.26
CA LEU A 10 -9.13 -10.25 -52.27
C LEU A 10 -8.39 -9.89 -50.98
N LEU A 11 -7.46 -10.75 -50.52
CA LEU A 11 -6.59 -10.42 -49.40
C LEU A 11 -5.65 -9.24 -49.72
N ARG A 12 -5.13 -9.14 -50.95
CA ARG A 12 -4.28 -8.02 -51.37
C ARG A 12 -5.06 -6.71 -51.54
N GLN A 13 -6.33 -6.76 -51.94
CA GLN A 13 -7.19 -5.56 -51.96
C GLN A 13 -7.57 -5.11 -50.53
N LEU A 14 -7.91 -6.04 -49.63
CA LEU A 14 -8.17 -5.74 -48.22
C LEU A 14 -6.92 -5.20 -47.50
N LEU A 15 -5.73 -5.75 -47.80
CA LEU A 15 -4.47 -5.26 -47.25
C LEU A 15 -4.01 -3.92 -47.85
N ARG A 16 -4.45 -3.56 -49.06
CA ARG A 16 -4.23 -2.23 -49.64
C ARG A 16 -5.16 -1.18 -49.03
N GLY A 17 -6.42 -1.54 -48.72
CA GLY A 17 -7.33 -0.68 -47.95
C GLY A 17 -6.86 -0.44 -46.51
N LEU A 18 -6.30 -1.47 -45.85
CA LEU A 18 -5.76 -1.39 -44.49
C LEU A 18 -4.39 -0.67 -44.40
N ARG A 19 -3.68 -0.46 -45.52
CA ARG A 19 -2.42 0.31 -45.56
C ARG A 19 -2.63 1.80 -45.88
N GLN A 20 -3.82 2.21 -46.32
CA GLN A 20 -4.17 3.62 -46.52
C GLN A 20 -4.90 4.25 -45.32
N GLN A 21 -5.26 3.46 -44.32
CA GLN A 21 -5.60 3.97 -42.99
C GLN A 21 -4.35 3.88 -42.12
N GLY A 22 -3.59 4.97 -42.06
CA GLY A 22 -2.60 5.15 -41.00
C GLY A 22 -3.25 4.96 -39.61
N PRO A 23 -2.47 4.67 -38.57
CA PRO A 23 -3.02 4.56 -37.21
C PRO A 23 -3.84 5.82 -36.90
N SER A 24 -5.11 5.63 -36.56
CA SER A 24 -5.98 6.71 -36.09
C SER A 24 -5.27 7.48 -34.95
N PRO A 25 -5.20 8.82 -34.99
CA PRO A 25 -4.46 9.64 -34.03
C PRO A 25 -5.23 9.79 -32.70
N ALA A 26 -5.72 8.70 -32.13
CA ALA A 26 -6.62 8.70 -30.97
C ALA A 26 -5.93 8.47 -29.61
N SER A 27 -4.59 8.50 -29.53
CA SER A 27 -3.88 8.27 -28.25
C SER A 27 -2.63 9.13 -28.02
N ARG A 28 -2.40 10.19 -28.80
CA ARG A 28 -1.43 11.21 -28.37
C ARG A 28 -2.05 12.00 -27.22
N ALA A 29 -1.23 12.37 -26.23
CA ALA A 29 -1.60 13.40 -25.25
C ALA A 29 -2.25 14.57 -26.00
N PRO A 30 -3.25 15.25 -25.43
CA PRO A 30 -3.93 16.33 -26.14
C PRO A 30 -2.90 17.27 -26.77
N PRO A 31 -3.07 17.69 -28.04
CA PRO A 31 -2.03 18.40 -28.79
C PRO A 31 -1.47 19.63 -28.07
N GLY A 32 -2.21 20.20 -27.10
CA GLY A 32 -1.81 21.34 -26.29
C GLY A 32 -0.77 21.04 -25.20
N TYR A 33 -0.76 19.86 -24.57
CA TYR A 33 0.13 19.65 -23.41
C TYR A 33 1.57 19.36 -23.81
N LEU A 34 1.82 18.60 -24.89
CA LEU A 34 3.19 18.46 -25.40
C LEU A 34 3.63 19.72 -26.16
N ARG A 35 2.74 20.40 -26.91
CA ARG A 35 3.12 21.61 -27.67
C ARG A 35 3.32 22.86 -26.82
N ALA A 36 2.62 23.02 -25.69
CA ALA A 36 2.87 24.13 -24.77
C ALA A 36 4.20 23.98 -24.00
N PHE A 37 4.73 22.75 -23.94
CA PHE A 37 5.97 22.43 -23.21
C PHE A 37 7.18 22.21 -24.14
N THR A 38 6.97 21.97 -25.44
CA THR A 38 8.04 21.96 -26.44
C THR A 38 8.06 23.27 -27.23
N ALA A 39 8.49 24.36 -26.61
CA ALA A 39 8.99 25.51 -27.37
C ALA A 39 10.30 25.19 -28.15
N GLU A 40 10.83 23.97 -28.00
CA GLU A 40 12.05 23.47 -28.65
C GLU A 40 11.81 22.52 -29.84
N ALA A 41 10.58 22.38 -30.36
CA ALA A 41 10.32 21.53 -31.53
C ALA A 41 10.50 22.24 -32.90
N ALA A 42 10.76 23.55 -32.91
CA ALA A 42 11.00 24.32 -34.14
C ALA A 42 12.21 23.83 -34.97
N PRO A 43 13.39 23.48 -34.39
CA PRO A 43 14.54 23.05 -35.17
C PRO A 43 14.41 21.64 -35.77
N GLN A 44 13.62 20.73 -35.19
CA GLN A 44 13.45 19.36 -35.73
C GLN A 44 12.54 19.33 -36.96
N VAL A 45 11.46 20.10 -36.95
CA VAL A 45 10.58 20.24 -38.12
C VAL A 45 11.33 20.94 -39.25
N ALA A 46 12.11 21.98 -38.94
CA ALA A 46 12.97 22.66 -39.90
C ALA A 46 14.09 21.76 -40.47
N ALA A 47 14.65 20.85 -39.67
CA ALA A 47 15.67 19.89 -40.12
C ALA A 47 15.08 18.76 -40.99
N GLU A 48 13.87 18.27 -40.69
CA GLU A 48 13.16 17.29 -41.53
C GLU A 48 12.70 17.91 -42.85
N GLU A 49 12.22 19.17 -42.84
CA GLU A 49 11.89 19.92 -44.05
C GLU A 49 13.15 20.28 -44.88
N ALA A 50 14.26 20.64 -44.25
CA ALA A 50 15.54 20.89 -44.92
C ALA A 50 16.16 19.61 -45.51
N ALA A 51 16.05 18.47 -44.81
CA ALA A 51 16.50 17.18 -45.33
C ALA A 51 15.63 16.69 -46.49
N ALA A 52 14.31 16.93 -46.44
CA ALA A 52 13.40 16.66 -47.55
C ALA A 52 13.67 17.58 -48.76
N ALA A 53 13.98 18.86 -48.51
CA ALA A 53 14.38 19.81 -49.55
C ALA A 53 15.74 19.47 -50.17
N ALA A 54 16.71 19.03 -49.38
CA ALA A 54 18.02 18.56 -49.86
C ALA A 54 17.90 17.26 -50.67
N ALA A 55 17.03 16.33 -50.25
CA ALA A 55 16.74 15.11 -51.02
C ALA A 55 16.02 15.42 -52.35
N ALA A 56 15.14 16.43 -52.37
CA ALA A 56 14.52 16.92 -53.59
C ALA A 56 15.53 17.61 -54.53
N ALA A 57 16.42 18.45 -54.00
CA ALA A 57 17.48 19.13 -54.77
C ALA A 57 18.53 18.16 -55.34
N ALA A 58 18.84 17.08 -54.62
CA ALA A 58 19.73 16.02 -55.10
C ALA A 58 19.13 15.25 -56.29
N SER A 59 17.79 15.21 -56.41
CA SER A 59 17.11 14.60 -57.56
C SER A 59 17.03 15.50 -58.80
N SER A 60 17.30 16.81 -58.67
CA SER A 60 17.19 17.80 -59.75
C SER A 60 18.52 18.30 -60.32
N GLY A 61 19.66 17.71 -59.93
CA GLY A 61 20.97 17.97 -60.56
C GLY A 61 21.62 19.32 -60.23
N ALA A 62 21.18 20.03 -59.18
CA ALA A 62 21.77 21.30 -58.73
C ALA A 62 22.68 21.07 -57.51
N ALA A 63 23.86 20.46 -57.73
CA ALA A 63 24.77 20.07 -56.65
C ALA A 63 25.55 21.24 -56.01
N ALA A 64 25.63 22.40 -56.67
CA ALA A 64 26.49 23.51 -56.23
C ALA A 64 25.85 24.41 -55.14
N GLU A 65 24.52 24.45 -55.03
CA GLU A 65 23.82 25.31 -54.04
C GLU A 65 23.44 24.56 -52.74
N ALA A 66 23.60 23.24 -52.68
CA ALA A 66 23.17 22.41 -51.53
C ALA A 66 24.23 22.27 -50.43
N ALA A 67 25.50 22.62 -50.69
CA ALA A 67 26.61 22.40 -49.74
C ALA A 67 26.49 23.21 -48.43
N PRO A 68 26.07 24.49 -48.41
CA PRO A 68 25.92 25.25 -47.17
C PRO A 68 24.74 24.75 -46.32
N ALA A 69 23.63 24.38 -46.96
CA ALA A 69 22.43 23.86 -46.28
C ALA A 69 22.65 22.46 -45.69
N ALA A 70 23.39 21.59 -46.39
CA ALA A 70 23.78 20.28 -45.89
C ALA A 70 24.78 20.38 -44.72
N SER A 71 25.70 21.36 -44.75
CA SER A 71 26.63 21.63 -43.64
C SER A 71 25.89 22.14 -42.40
N ALA A 72 24.96 23.08 -42.58
CA ALA A 72 24.14 23.60 -41.48
C ALA A 72 23.19 22.53 -40.90
N ALA A 73 22.62 21.66 -41.76
CA ALA A 73 21.81 20.53 -41.31
C ALA A 73 22.66 19.46 -40.61
N ALA A 74 23.90 19.21 -41.05
CA ALA A 74 24.83 18.29 -40.40
C ALA A 74 25.29 18.83 -39.04
N GLU A 75 25.59 20.12 -38.91
CA GLU A 75 25.89 20.76 -37.62
C GLU A 75 24.70 20.75 -36.67
N ALA A 76 23.48 21.00 -37.17
CA ALA A 76 22.25 20.89 -36.38
C ALA A 76 21.95 19.44 -35.96
N LEU A 77 22.21 18.45 -36.82
CA LEU A 77 22.10 17.03 -36.48
C LEU A 77 23.20 16.58 -35.51
N GLN A 78 24.39 17.14 -35.59
CA GLN A 78 25.51 16.84 -34.69
C GLN A 78 25.28 17.47 -33.31
N ALA A 79 24.70 18.66 -33.24
CA ALA A 79 24.20 19.27 -32.01
C ALA A 79 23.02 18.47 -31.41
N ALA A 80 22.07 18.00 -32.23
CA ALA A 80 20.97 17.14 -31.78
C ALA A 80 21.42 15.72 -31.39
N ALA A 81 22.48 15.19 -32.00
CA ALA A 81 23.09 13.90 -31.66
C ALA A 81 23.87 13.96 -30.34
N GLN A 82 24.50 15.09 -30.02
CA GLN A 82 25.10 15.36 -28.71
C GLN A 82 24.05 15.42 -27.59
N GLN A 83 22.81 15.81 -27.89
CA GLN A 83 21.67 15.75 -26.96
C GLN A 83 20.96 14.38 -26.89
N ARG A 84 21.24 13.46 -27.83
CA ARG A 84 20.58 12.13 -27.95
C ARG A 84 21.42 10.94 -27.49
N ALA A 85 22.58 11.15 -26.87
CA ALA A 85 23.19 10.08 -26.09
C ALA A 85 22.19 9.70 -24.98
N PRO A 86 21.85 8.41 -24.77
CA PRO A 86 21.16 8.01 -23.56
C PRO A 86 22.16 8.26 -22.44
N GLN A 87 22.10 9.44 -21.83
CA GLN A 87 22.64 9.61 -20.51
C GLN A 87 21.80 8.66 -19.65
N GLY A 88 22.31 7.43 -19.47
CA GLY A 88 22.11 6.71 -18.24
C GLY A 88 22.55 7.68 -17.16
N THR A 89 21.57 8.43 -16.65
CA THR A 89 21.79 9.52 -15.71
C THR A 89 22.18 8.84 -14.43
N SER A 90 23.49 8.63 -14.25
CA SER A 90 24.02 8.43 -12.92
C SER A 90 23.56 9.61 -12.07
N THR A 91 23.34 9.34 -10.79
CA THR A 91 22.87 10.27 -9.76
C THR A 91 23.61 11.62 -9.78
N LEU A 92 24.84 11.64 -10.31
CA LEU A 92 25.71 12.80 -10.42
C LEU A 92 25.35 13.79 -11.55
N SER A 93 24.96 13.36 -12.76
CA SER A 93 24.67 14.27 -13.89
C SER A 93 23.48 15.21 -13.56
N ALA A 94 22.47 14.67 -12.87
CA ALA A 94 21.36 15.45 -12.36
C ALA A 94 21.75 16.35 -11.16
N PHE A 95 22.67 15.90 -10.31
CA PHE A 95 23.21 16.67 -9.19
C PHE A 95 24.11 17.84 -9.65
N LEU A 96 24.82 17.66 -10.76
CA LEU A 96 25.68 18.62 -11.46
C LEU A 96 24.88 19.77 -12.12
N GLY A 97 23.74 19.46 -12.72
CA GLY A 97 22.82 20.47 -13.25
C GLY A 97 22.22 21.35 -12.16
N LEU A 98 21.94 20.77 -10.98
CA LEU A 98 21.39 21.48 -9.83
C LEU A 98 22.33 22.56 -9.29
N THR A 99 23.64 22.33 -9.27
CA THR A 99 24.60 23.31 -8.72
C THR A 99 24.67 24.62 -9.51
N ASN A 100 24.57 24.58 -10.84
CA ASN A 100 24.61 25.80 -11.66
C ASN A 100 23.27 26.57 -11.60
N VAL A 101 22.15 25.86 -11.43
CA VAL A 101 20.82 26.47 -11.20
C VAL A 101 20.73 27.09 -9.80
N LEU A 102 21.37 26.49 -8.79
CA LEU A 102 21.44 26.99 -7.42
C LEU A 102 22.24 28.30 -7.32
N GLU A 103 23.32 28.47 -8.08
CA GLU A 103 24.09 29.73 -8.15
C GLU A 103 23.26 30.88 -8.76
N GLN A 104 22.46 30.60 -9.79
CA GLN A 104 21.60 31.61 -10.42
C GLN A 104 20.37 31.95 -9.55
N GLN A 105 19.81 30.99 -8.81
CA GLN A 105 18.66 31.21 -7.93
C GLN A 105 19.03 31.88 -6.59
N GLN A 106 20.23 31.64 -6.05
CA GLN A 106 20.69 32.34 -4.84
C GLN A 106 20.78 33.85 -5.03
N ALA A 107 21.11 34.31 -6.23
CA ALA A 107 21.10 35.74 -6.57
C ALA A 107 19.68 36.34 -6.62
N GLN A 108 18.65 35.53 -6.87
CA GLN A 108 17.25 35.98 -6.99
C GLN A 108 16.44 35.84 -5.69
N MET A 109 16.85 34.96 -4.76
CA MET A 109 16.06 34.56 -3.56
C MET A 109 16.46 35.28 -2.26
N ALA A 110 17.26 36.35 -2.33
CA ALA A 110 17.81 37.06 -1.16
C ALA A 110 16.77 37.71 -0.22
N GLY A 111 15.47 37.68 -0.54
CA GLY A 111 14.39 38.34 0.20
C GLY A 111 13.37 37.46 0.95
N GLN A 112 13.44 36.11 0.89
CA GLN A 112 12.42 35.23 1.51
C GLN A 112 12.81 34.66 2.88
N PRO A 113 11.85 34.32 3.78
CA PRO A 113 12.13 33.82 5.13
C PRO A 113 13.01 32.56 5.17
N ALA A 114 13.81 32.41 6.22
CA ALA A 114 14.85 31.38 6.32
C ALA A 114 14.36 29.91 6.29
N ALA A 115 13.09 29.66 6.61
CA ALA A 115 12.50 28.31 6.64
C ALA A 115 12.31 27.69 5.24
N GLU A 116 12.11 28.51 4.20
CA GLU A 116 11.96 28.03 2.82
C GLU A 116 13.31 27.78 2.11
N ARG A 117 14.45 28.01 2.80
CA ARG A 117 15.79 28.02 2.20
C ARG A 117 16.56 26.69 2.23
N LEU A 118 16.00 25.61 2.75
CA LEU A 118 16.74 24.33 2.81
C LEU A 118 16.75 23.63 1.44
N SER A 119 17.79 23.91 0.64
CA SER A 119 18.06 23.19 -0.60
C SER A 119 18.14 21.67 -0.35
N PRO A 120 17.78 20.80 -1.32
CA PRO A 120 17.90 19.35 -1.13
C PRO A 120 19.34 18.89 -0.86
N ALA A 121 20.35 19.67 -1.25
CA ALA A 121 21.73 19.48 -0.83
C ALA A 121 21.92 19.67 0.69
N LEU A 122 21.37 20.75 1.29
CA LEU A 122 21.39 20.92 2.75
C LEU A 122 20.59 19.83 3.48
N ARG A 123 19.49 19.34 2.88
CA ARG A 123 18.68 18.23 3.43
C ARG A 123 19.44 16.91 3.43
N ALA A 124 20.15 16.58 2.36
CA ALA A 124 21.02 15.41 2.30
C ALA A 124 22.21 15.54 3.27
N MET A 125 22.80 16.73 3.38
CA MET A 125 23.92 17.01 4.28
C MET A 125 23.55 16.91 5.77
N THR A 126 22.42 17.47 6.19
CA THR A 126 21.93 17.37 7.58
C THR A 126 21.54 15.95 7.96
N TRP A 127 20.96 15.21 7.02
CA TRP A 127 20.69 13.79 7.18
C TRP A 127 21.99 12.99 7.34
N HIS A 128 22.99 13.21 6.48
CA HIS A 128 24.30 12.56 6.57
C HIS A 128 25.08 12.93 7.84
N GLN A 129 24.99 14.18 8.29
CA GLN A 129 25.61 14.65 9.54
C GLN A 129 25.16 13.86 10.77
N ARG A 130 23.88 13.42 10.84
CA ARG A 130 23.37 12.57 11.93
C ARG A 130 24.05 11.20 12.00
N TYR A 131 24.49 10.65 10.86
CA TYR A 131 25.19 9.37 10.79
C TYR A 131 26.69 9.50 11.08
N MET A 132 27.28 10.68 10.87
CA MET A 132 28.72 10.93 11.07
C MET A 132 29.05 11.47 12.48
N ASP A 133 28.04 11.68 13.33
CA ASP A 133 28.22 12.11 14.71
C ASP A 133 28.79 10.98 15.59
N ASP A 134 29.79 11.28 16.41
CA ASP A 134 30.44 10.31 17.33
C ASP A 134 29.73 10.21 18.69
N THR A 135 28.55 10.79 18.83
CA THR A 135 27.67 10.51 19.97
C THR A 135 27.27 9.03 20.04
N PRO A 136 26.86 8.51 21.22
CA PRO A 136 26.28 7.18 21.34
C PRO A 136 25.11 6.94 20.37
N ALA A 137 24.27 7.96 20.16
CA ALA A 137 23.15 7.93 19.22
C ALA A 137 23.64 7.79 17.76
N GLY A 138 24.66 8.55 17.36
CA GLY A 138 25.28 8.43 16.03
C GLY A 138 25.90 7.06 15.79
N ARG A 139 26.55 6.45 16.79
CA ARG A 139 27.07 5.06 16.71
C ARG A 139 25.96 4.01 16.55
N GLU A 140 24.88 4.11 17.33
CA GLU A 140 23.72 3.23 17.19
C GLU A 140 23.11 3.35 15.79
N LEU A 141 22.97 4.58 15.29
CA LEU A 141 22.43 4.85 13.98
C LEU A 141 23.30 4.26 12.85
N ARG A 142 24.64 4.36 12.93
CA ARG A 142 25.57 3.70 12.00
C ARG A 142 25.44 2.18 12.03
N ARG A 143 25.31 1.59 13.21
CA ARG A 143 25.10 0.14 13.36
C ARG A 143 23.77 -0.28 12.74
N ASN A 144 22.70 0.45 13.00
CA ASN A 144 21.38 0.17 12.44
C ASN A 144 21.34 0.38 10.92
N TRP A 145 22.11 1.35 10.40
CA TRP A 145 22.31 1.56 8.97
C TRP A 145 22.93 0.34 8.29
N GLN A 146 24.02 -0.20 8.85
CA GLN A 146 24.63 -1.43 8.34
C GLN A 146 23.66 -2.62 8.39
N ARG A 147 22.90 -2.74 9.49
CA ARG A 147 21.85 -3.76 9.63
C ARG A 147 20.75 -3.58 8.58
N GLN A 148 20.32 -2.36 8.30
CA GLN A 148 19.31 -2.06 7.28
C GLN A 148 19.79 -2.46 5.89
N ILE A 149 21.04 -2.15 5.52
CA ILE A 149 21.63 -2.60 4.25
C ILE A 149 21.59 -4.12 4.17
N ILE A 150 21.95 -4.83 5.24
CA ILE A 150 21.87 -6.31 5.27
C ILE A 150 20.43 -6.79 5.08
N LEU A 151 19.46 -6.15 5.74
CA LEU A 151 18.04 -6.51 5.61
C LEU A 151 17.54 -6.35 4.17
N GLU A 152 17.92 -5.28 3.48
CA GLU A 152 17.47 -5.03 2.10
C GLU A 152 18.25 -5.84 1.06
N THR A 153 19.57 -5.96 1.20
CA THR A 153 20.45 -6.57 0.17
C THR A 153 20.62 -8.07 0.33
N LYS A 154 20.60 -8.58 1.57
CA LYS A 154 20.90 -9.98 1.87
C LYS A 154 19.67 -10.78 2.27
N ALA A 155 18.44 -10.28 2.07
CA ALA A 155 17.26 -11.10 2.36
C ALA A 155 17.31 -12.45 1.60
N LEU A 156 17.63 -12.41 0.30
CA LEU A 156 17.75 -13.60 -0.54
C LEU A 156 19.07 -14.36 -0.29
N ASP A 157 20.19 -13.65 -0.17
CA ASP A 157 21.49 -14.30 0.05
C ASP A 157 21.62 -14.91 1.44
N ALA A 158 21.04 -14.31 2.47
CA ALA A 158 20.94 -14.90 3.79
C ALA A 158 20.00 -16.11 3.77
N ALA A 159 18.91 -16.08 3.00
CA ALA A 159 18.08 -17.27 2.78
C ALA A 159 18.90 -18.39 2.10
N ARG A 160 19.60 -18.08 1.00
CA ARG A 160 20.51 -19.01 0.30
C ARG A 160 21.57 -19.60 1.23
N ALA A 161 22.29 -18.74 1.96
CA ALA A 161 23.35 -19.14 2.88
C ALA A 161 22.83 -19.99 4.03
N ARG A 162 21.62 -19.69 4.55
CA ARG A 162 20.93 -20.55 5.52
C ARG A 162 20.68 -21.93 4.96
N TYR A 163 20.08 -22.04 3.76
CA TYR A 163 19.85 -23.33 3.10
C TYR A 163 21.14 -24.14 2.92
N GLN A 164 22.21 -23.50 2.44
CA GLN A 164 23.49 -24.17 2.23
C GLN A 164 24.14 -24.62 3.54
N LYS A 165 24.21 -23.74 4.56
CA LYS A 165 24.77 -24.06 5.87
C LYS A 165 23.97 -25.17 6.55
N GLU A 166 22.65 -25.12 6.48
CA GLU A 166 21.77 -26.13 7.08
C GLU A 166 21.89 -27.46 6.36
N GLN A 167 21.96 -27.48 5.03
CA GLN A 167 22.17 -28.70 4.25
C GLN A 167 23.52 -29.36 4.62
N LEU A 168 24.60 -28.59 4.71
CA LEU A 168 25.92 -29.10 5.14
C LEU A 168 25.88 -29.60 6.59
N SER A 169 25.25 -28.88 7.50
CA SER A 169 25.14 -29.28 8.91
C SER A 169 24.24 -30.52 9.11
N ALA A 170 23.19 -30.65 8.30
CA ALA A 170 22.27 -31.78 8.31
C ALA A 170 22.95 -33.05 7.83
N ILE A 171 23.81 -32.95 6.80
CA ILE A 171 24.65 -34.04 6.31
C ILE A 171 25.73 -34.41 7.34
N ALA A 172 26.36 -33.41 7.98
CA ALA A 172 27.47 -33.64 8.90
C ALA A 172 27.07 -34.18 10.28
N ARG A 173 25.87 -33.87 10.79
CA ARG A 173 25.47 -34.18 12.18
C ARG A 173 24.26 -35.09 12.34
N GLY A 174 23.57 -35.46 11.25
CA GLY A 174 22.30 -36.20 11.33
C GLY A 174 21.17 -35.46 12.06
N GLN A 175 21.36 -34.18 12.40
CA GLN A 175 20.44 -33.34 13.18
C GLN A 175 19.26 -32.77 12.37
N ALA A 176 19.08 -33.22 11.12
CA ALA A 176 17.97 -32.78 10.27
C ALA A 176 16.61 -32.96 10.94
N ALA A 177 16.46 -34.00 11.78
CA ALA A 177 15.23 -34.30 12.52
C ALA A 177 14.86 -33.27 13.61
N ALA A 178 15.81 -32.44 14.06
CA ALA A 178 15.58 -31.45 15.13
C ALA A 178 14.97 -30.13 14.64
N LEU A 179 14.92 -29.90 13.31
CA LEU A 179 14.32 -28.70 12.73
C LEU A 179 12.79 -28.80 12.66
N PRO A 180 12.03 -27.69 12.62
CA PRO A 180 10.60 -27.74 12.34
C PRO A 180 10.29 -28.44 11.01
N GLU A 181 9.22 -29.22 10.95
CA GLU A 181 8.88 -30.06 9.77
C GLU A 181 8.81 -29.29 8.45
N ALA A 182 8.27 -28.07 8.46
CA ALA A 182 8.23 -27.20 7.29
C ALA A 182 9.64 -26.84 6.76
N ARG A 183 10.58 -26.57 7.67
CA ARG A 183 11.97 -26.22 7.34
C ARG A 183 12.74 -27.44 6.83
N GLN A 184 12.52 -28.61 7.43
CA GLN A 184 13.07 -29.87 6.93
C GLN A 184 12.63 -30.16 5.49
N MET A 185 11.34 -29.97 5.21
CA MET A 185 10.78 -30.19 3.88
C MET A 185 11.38 -29.25 2.83
N LEU A 186 11.49 -27.97 3.15
CA LEU A 186 12.13 -26.98 2.29
C LEU A 186 13.60 -27.28 2.00
N LEU A 187 14.36 -27.69 3.02
CA LEU A 187 15.76 -28.11 2.87
C LEU A 187 15.89 -29.33 1.94
N ARG A 188 14.97 -30.31 2.04
CA ARG A 188 14.94 -31.47 1.15
C ARG A 188 14.67 -31.10 -0.31
N TRP A 189 13.85 -30.07 -0.56
CA TRP A 189 13.53 -29.62 -1.91
C TRP A 189 14.61 -28.73 -2.53
N PHE A 190 15.37 -28.00 -1.72
CA PHE A 190 16.36 -27.03 -2.20
C PHE A 190 17.39 -27.64 -3.16
N GLY A 191 17.99 -28.77 -2.81
CA GLY A 191 18.98 -29.46 -3.67
C GLY A 191 18.40 -29.90 -5.03
N PRO A 192 17.32 -30.71 -5.04
CA PRO A 192 16.66 -31.14 -6.29
C PRO A 192 16.21 -29.98 -7.19
N VAL A 193 15.60 -28.93 -6.63
CA VAL A 193 15.15 -27.76 -7.39
C VAL A 193 16.34 -27.01 -8.00
N THR A 194 17.40 -26.79 -7.21
CA THR A 194 18.64 -26.15 -7.70
C THR A 194 19.25 -26.94 -8.86
N ALA A 195 19.35 -28.26 -8.73
CA ALA A 195 19.88 -29.13 -9.79
C ALA A 195 19.00 -29.09 -11.06
N ALA A 196 17.67 -29.02 -10.91
CA ALA A 196 16.75 -28.91 -12.03
C ALA A 196 16.89 -27.56 -12.76
N ILE A 197 17.05 -26.46 -12.03
CA ILE A 197 17.29 -25.12 -12.60
C ILE A 197 18.65 -25.08 -13.30
N GLN A 198 19.70 -25.60 -12.68
CA GLN A 198 21.03 -25.67 -13.27
C GLN A 198 21.02 -26.47 -14.59
N LYS A 199 20.30 -27.60 -14.63
CA LYS A 199 20.12 -28.38 -15.86
C LYS A 199 19.37 -27.62 -16.95
N GLU A 200 18.40 -26.78 -16.60
CA GLU A 200 17.70 -25.94 -17.58
C GLU A 200 18.57 -24.77 -18.06
N GLN A 201 19.34 -24.12 -17.19
CA GLN A 201 20.36 -23.14 -17.57
C GLN A 201 21.40 -23.75 -18.52
N GLN A 202 21.87 -24.97 -18.24
CA GLN A 202 22.75 -25.71 -19.13
C GLN A 202 22.10 -25.94 -20.51
N ARG A 203 20.83 -26.34 -20.58
CA ARG A 203 20.11 -26.52 -21.85
C ARG A 203 19.97 -25.23 -22.64
N ILE A 204 19.79 -24.10 -21.96
CA ILE A 204 19.76 -22.76 -22.58
C ILE A 204 21.14 -22.47 -23.19
N MET A 205 22.22 -22.66 -22.42
CA MET A 205 23.60 -22.43 -22.86
C MET A 205 24.04 -23.36 -23.99
N LEU A 206 23.48 -24.57 -24.08
CA LEU A 206 23.73 -25.51 -25.19
C LEU A 206 22.81 -25.26 -26.40
N GLY A 207 21.94 -24.24 -26.37
CA GLY A 207 21.02 -23.93 -27.48
C GLY A 207 19.97 -25.00 -27.74
N ALA A 208 19.60 -25.80 -26.73
CA ALA A 208 18.64 -26.89 -26.89
C ALA A 208 17.25 -26.38 -27.32
N ARG A 209 16.60 -27.07 -28.27
CA ARG A 209 15.24 -26.73 -28.73
C ARG A 209 14.21 -26.91 -27.60
N GLY A 210 13.28 -25.98 -27.47
CA GLY A 210 12.18 -26.05 -26.50
C GLY A 210 11.21 -24.89 -26.63
N ILE A 211 10.03 -25.06 -26.02
CA ILE A 211 8.96 -24.05 -26.04
C ILE A 211 9.45 -22.80 -25.33
N ASP A 212 9.45 -21.66 -26.04
CA ASP A 212 9.81 -20.32 -25.53
C ASP A 212 11.21 -20.19 -24.88
N ARG A 213 12.11 -21.17 -25.03
CA ARG A 213 13.43 -21.15 -24.37
C ARG A 213 14.31 -19.99 -24.83
N SER A 214 14.22 -19.59 -26.10
CA SER A 214 14.90 -18.41 -26.60
C SER A 214 14.34 -17.10 -26.04
N VAL A 215 13.12 -17.14 -25.49
CA VAL A 215 12.39 -15.97 -24.96
C VAL A 215 12.66 -15.79 -23.46
N TYR A 216 12.45 -16.82 -22.64
CA TYR A 216 12.72 -16.74 -21.19
C TYR A 216 14.19 -17.03 -20.83
N GLY A 217 14.93 -17.71 -21.70
CA GLY A 217 16.31 -18.14 -21.46
C GLY A 217 17.27 -17.03 -21.02
N PRO A 218 17.27 -15.84 -21.64
CA PRO A 218 18.14 -14.73 -21.23
C PRO A 218 17.96 -14.38 -19.76
N TYR A 219 16.71 -14.33 -19.30
CA TYR A 219 16.33 -13.92 -17.96
C TYR A 219 16.67 -14.97 -16.90
N MET A 220 16.59 -16.27 -17.25
CA MET A 220 17.00 -17.37 -16.38
C MET A 220 18.51 -17.43 -16.12
N LEU A 221 19.32 -16.81 -16.99
CA LEU A 221 20.78 -16.75 -16.84
C LEU A 221 21.24 -15.57 -15.98
N LEU A 222 20.35 -14.65 -15.62
CA LEU A 222 20.71 -13.44 -14.87
C LEU A 222 20.99 -13.71 -13.38
N LEU A 223 20.34 -14.72 -12.77
CA LEU A 223 20.49 -15.08 -11.34
C LEU A 223 21.00 -16.51 -11.11
N GLU A 224 21.72 -16.74 -10.01
CA GLU A 224 22.28 -18.06 -9.66
C GLU A 224 21.19 -19.12 -9.46
N PRO A 225 21.46 -20.40 -9.80
CA PRO A 225 20.45 -21.45 -9.69
C PRO A 225 19.92 -21.59 -8.26
N GLU A 226 20.74 -21.35 -7.24
CA GLU A 226 20.29 -21.37 -5.84
C GLU A 226 19.35 -20.19 -5.52
N GLN A 227 19.64 -18.99 -6.02
CA GLN A 227 18.78 -17.81 -5.81
C GLN A 227 17.42 -18.03 -6.47
N LEU A 228 17.40 -18.54 -7.71
CA LEU A 228 16.17 -18.91 -8.42
C LEU A 228 15.41 -20.02 -7.68
N ALA A 229 16.10 -21.00 -7.10
CA ALA A 229 15.47 -22.08 -6.33
C ALA A 229 14.75 -21.55 -5.08
N VAL A 230 15.41 -20.66 -4.32
CA VAL A 230 14.81 -20.02 -3.14
C VAL A 230 13.58 -19.21 -3.55
N LEU A 231 13.72 -18.29 -4.52
CA LEU A 231 12.61 -17.47 -5.01
C LEU A 231 11.42 -18.32 -5.49
N ALA A 232 11.70 -19.40 -6.21
CA ALA A 232 10.69 -20.28 -6.76
C ALA A 232 9.93 -21.05 -5.67
N MET A 233 10.64 -21.73 -4.77
CA MET A 233 10.02 -22.49 -3.68
C MET A 233 9.25 -21.57 -2.73
N HIS A 234 9.83 -20.41 -2.39
CA HIS A 234 9.24 -19.47 -1.45
C HIS A 234 7.96 -18.87 -2.00
N SER A 235 7.96 -18.41 -3.26
CA SER A 235 6.76 -17.82 -3.86
C SER A 235 5.66 -18.86 -4.09
N VAL A 236 6.02 -20.11 -4.43
CA VAL A 236 5.05 -21.21 -4.59
C VAL A 236 4.37 -21.52 -3.26
N ILE A 237 5.15 -21.70 -2.18
CA ILE A 237 4.58 -21.98 -0.85
C ILE A 237 3.76 -20.79 -0.36
N ASN A 238 4.30 -19.57 -0.45
CA ASN A 238 3.58 -18.38 -0.03
C ASN A 238 2.26 -18.23 -0.81
N ALA A 239 2.25 -18.47 -2.13
CA ALA A 239 1.02 -18.40 -2.91
C ALA A 239 0.00 -19.50 -2.57
N ILE A 240 0.44 -20.66 -2.09
CA ILE A 240 -0.41 -21.80 -1.70
C ILE A 240 -0.99 -21.60 -0.30
N VAL A 241 -0.20 -21.04 0.63
CA VAL A 241 -0.63 -20.68 1.98
C VAL A 241 -1.55 -19.45 1.94
N SER A 242 -1.19 -18.44 1.15
CA SER A 242 -1.92 -17.17 1.03
C SER A 242 -3.02 -17.21 -0.03
N SER A 243 -3.34 -18.38 -0.59
CA SER A 243 -4.25 -18.50 -1.74
C SER A 243 -5.70 -18.10 -1.45
N GLU A 244 -6.05 -18.00 -0.17
CA GLU A 244 -7.40 -17.67 0.29
C GLU A 244 -7.68 -16.16 0.35
N GLU A 245 -6.66 -15.30 0.37
CA GLU A 245 -6.84 -13.86 0.59
C GLU A 245 -7.35 -13.07 -0.62
N GLN A 246 -7.16 -13.56 -1.86
CA GLN A 246 -7.15 -12.64 -3.02
C GLN A 246 -8.02 -13.01 -4.22
N GLY A 247 -9.18 -13.61 -3.99
CA GLY A 247 -10.23 -13.66 -5.00
C GLY A 247 -11.56 -14.13 -4.46
N GLY A 248 -12.57 -13.25 -4.44
CA GLY A 248 -13.96 -13.57 -4.14
C GLY A 248 -14.67 -14.46 -5.19
N GLY A 249 -13.95 -15.40 -5.80
CA GLY A 249 -14.48 -16.39 -6.72
C GLY A 249 -14.69 -17.74 -6.04
N THR A 250 -15.51 -18.59 -6.64
CA THR A 250 -15.93 -19.90 -6.15
C THR A 250 -14.81 -20.98 -6.07
N PHE A 251 -13.53 -20.63 -6.23
CA PHE A 251 -12.38 -21.56 -6.28
C PHE A 251 -11.22 -21.06 -5.40
N SER A 252 -11.33 -21.25 -4.10
CA SER A 252 -10.18 -21.24 -3.20
C SER A 252 -10.38 -22.35 -2.18
N HIS A 253 -9.92 -23.55 -2.51
CA HIS A 253 -9.67 -24.54 -1.47
C HIS A 253 -8.30 -24.26 -0.86
N PRO A 254 -8.12 -24.46 0.47
CA PRO A 254 -6.81 -24.34 1.11
C PRO A 254 -5.78 -25.19 0.34
N GLY A 255 -4.61 -24.60 0.05
CA GLY A 255 -3.55 -25.29 -0.66
C GLY A 255 -3.62 -25.24 -2.20
N GLN A 256 -4.45 -24.37 -2.78
CA GLN A 256 -4.54 -24.20 -4.24
C GLN A 256 -4.29 -22.76 -4.68
N ALA A 257 -3.35 -22.53 -5.59
CA ALA A 257 -3.02 -21.19 -6.11
C ALA A 257 -3.34 -21.03 -7.60
N ARG A 258 -3.80 -19.85 -8.03
CA ARG A 258 -4.02 -19.55 -9.46
C ARG A 258 -2.69 -19.43 -10.19
N VAL A 259 -2.48 -20.28 -11.20
CA VAL A 259 -1.22 -20.32 -11.97
C VAL A 259 -0.87 -18.98 -12.60
N THR A 260 -1.83 -18.27 -13.21
CA THR A 260 -1.58 -16.97 -13.86
C THR A 260 -0.99 -15.94 -12.89
N ARG A 261 -1.52 -15.90 -11.66
CA ARG A 261 -1.10 -14.95 -10.64
C ARG A 261 0.27 -15.33 -10.07
N LEU A 262 0.46 -16.61 -9.76
CA LEU A 262 1.73 -17.14 -9.26
C LEU A 262 2.85 -16.93 -10.28
N ALA A 263 2.60 -17.19 -11.56
CA ALA A 263 3.57 -16.96 -12.63
C ALA A 263 4.03 -15.49 -12.71
N LEU A 264 3.10 -14.54 -12.70
CA LEU A 264 3.45 -13.11 -12.71
C LEU A 264 4.20 -12.68 -11.44
N THR A 265 3.81 -13.23 -10.28
CA THR A 265 4.48 -12.93 -8.99
C THR A 265 5.92 -13.43 -8.99
N LEU A 266 6.14 -14.67 -9.43
CA LEU A 266 7.47 -15.26 -9.60
C LEU A 266 8.32 -14.47 -10.58
N GLY A 267 7.78 -14.12 -11.75
CA GLY A 267 8.50 -13.32 -12.74
C GLY A 267 8.97 -11.99 -12.18
N LYS A 268 8.08 -11.27 -11.47
CA LYS A 268 8.40 -9.98 -10.83
C LYS A 268 9.43 -10.11 -9.71
N ALA A 269 9.39 -11.20 -8.94
CA ALA A 269 10.38 -11.45 -7.89
C ALA A 269 11.79 -11.64 -8.49
N VAL A 270 11.89 -12.37 -9.60
CA VAL A 270 13.16 -12.53 -10.35
C VAL A 270 13.63 -11.20 -10.92
N GLU A 271 12.76 -10.45 -11.59
CA GLU A 271 13.07 -9.13 -12.14
C GLU A 271 13.59 -8.16 -11.05
N SER A 272 12.92 -8.13 -9.90
CA SER A 272 13.31 -7.27 -8.77
C SER A 272 14.70 -7.62 -8.23
N GLN A 273 15.02 -8.91 -8.12
CA GLN A 273 16.34 -9.36 -7.68
C GLN A 273 17.42 -9.04 -8.72
N VAL A 274 17.14 -9.22 -10.00
CA VAL A 274 18.07 -8.84 -11.08
C VAL A 274 18.36 -7.35 -11.05
N ASN A 275 17.33 -6.53 -10.86
CA ASN A 275 17.51 -5.09 -10.75
C ASN A 275 18.34 -4.73 -9.50
N LEU A 276 18.16 -5.41 -8.37
CA LEU A 276 18.99 -5.22 -7.18
C LEU A 276 20.48 -5.51 -7.45
N GLU A 277 20.81 -6.60 -8.16
CA GLU A 277 22.21 -6.93 -8.50
C GLU A 277 22.84 -5.90 -9.45
N LYS A 278 22.08 -5.37 -10.42
CA LYS A 278 22.54 -4.26 -11.28
C LYS A 278 22.90 -3.02 -10.46
N LEU A 279 22.06 -2.66 -9.50
CA LEU A 279 22.32 -1.52 -8.62
C LEU A 279 23.59 -1.70 -7.81
N GLN A 280 23.84 -2.92 -7.32
CA GLN A 280 25.06 -3.26 -6.60
C GLN A 280 26.30 -3.12 -7.51
N GLN A 281 26.19 -3.49 -8.79
CA GLN A 281 27.26 -3.32 -9.77
C GLN A 281 27.55 -1.84 -10.08
N GLU A 282 26.51 -1.04 -10.31
CA GLU A 282 26.62 0.42 -10.52
C GLU A 282 27.31 1.07 -9.30
N ALA A 283 26.85 0.76 -8.08
CA ALA A 283 27.43 1.29 -6.85
C ALA A 283 28.90 0.87 -6.63
N HIS A 284 29.29 -0.36 -7.00
CA HIS A 284 30.67 -0.82 -6.88
C HIS A 284 31.62 -0.11 -7.86
N ALA A 285 31.18 0.17 -9.09
CA ALA A 285 31.97 0.89 -10.08
C ALA A 285 32.33 2.33 -9.61
N HIS A 286 31.43 2.96 -8.85
CA HIS A 286 31.65 4.29 -8.28
C HIS A 286 32.59 4.30 -7.05
N ASN A 287 32.74 3.19 -6.30
CA ASN A 287 33.56 3.10 -5.09
C ASN A 287 35.10 3.08 -5.31
N LEU A 288 35.60 3.12 -6.54
CA LEU A 288 37.03 3.03 -6.88
C LEU A 288 37.86 4.31 -6.57
N HIS A 289 37.23 5.44 -6.21
CA HIS A 289 37.89 6.75 -5.99
C HIS A 289 38.31 7.05 -4.53
N ARG A 290 38.48 6.00 -3.72
CA ARG A 290 38.56 6.03 -2.24
C ARG A 290 39.66 6.91 -1.59
N LYS A 291 40.79 7.18 -2.26
CA LYS A 291 41.94 7.87 -1.64
C LYS A 291 41.79 9.40 -1.70
N GLU A 292 41.40 9.90 -2.86
CA GLU A 292 41.22 11.33 -3.15
C GLU A 292 40.02 11.90 -2.38
N VAL A 293 38.94 11.11 -2.29
CA VAL A 293 37.72 11.43 -1.55
C VAL A 293 37.97 11.67 -0.06
N LYS A 294 38.76 10.79 0.58
CA LYS A 294 39.10 10.90 2.01
C LYS A 294 39.96 12.13 2.30
N GLU A 295 40.85 12.49 1.38
CA GLU A 295 41.70 13.69 1.48
C GLU A 295 40.87 14.97 1.31
N LEU A 296 39.93 15.00 0.37
CA LEU A 296 39.01 16.12 0.15
C LEU A 296 38.06 16.34 1.34
N TYR A 297 37.56 15.27 1.96
CA TYR A 297 36.77 15.38 3.19
C TYR A 297 37.54 15.95 4.37
N GLN A 298 38.80 15.53 4.53
CA GLN A 298 39.66 16.09 5.59
C GLN A 298 39.98 17.57 5.35
N GLN A 299 40.10 17.98 4.09
CA GLN A 299 40.28 19.38 3.70
C GLN A 299 39.00 20.20 3.98
N GLY A 300 37.82 19.70 3.56
CA GLY A 300 36.53 20.35 3.81
C GLY A 300 36.17 20.47 5.30
N TYR A 301 36.54 19.47 6.11
CA TYR A 301 36.35 19.51 7.56
C TYR A 301 37.24 20.59 8.23
N LYS A 302 38.51 20.70 7.82
CA LYS A 302 39.44 21.74 8.33
C LYS A 302 38.96 23.15 7.95
N LEU A 303 38.50 23.33 6.71
CA LEU A 303 37.93 24.60 6.24
C LEU A 303 36.70 24.98 7.08
N ARG A 304 35.77 24.03 7.32
CA ARG A 304 34.59 24.27 8.16
C ARG A 304 34.94 24.67 9.61
N GLN A 305 35.94 24.05 10.23
CA GLN A 305 36.37 24.44 11.58
C GLN A 305 36.91 25.87 11.59
N ARG A 306 37.73 26.23 10.60
CA ARG A 306 38.23 27.60 10.43
C ARG A 306 37.09 28.61 10.24
N LEU A 307 36.07 28.26 9.44
CA LEU A 307 34.88 29.11 9.23
C LEU A 307 34.00 29.26 10.48
N LEU A 308 33.87 28.21 11.28
CA LEU A 308 33.12 28.25 12.54
C LEU A 308 33.85 29.08 13.60
N GLU A 309 35.19 29.04 13.64
CA GLU A 309 36.01 29.91 14.49
C GLU A 309 35.94 31.37 14.02
N LEU A 310 35.93 31.61 12.70
CA LEU A 310 35.75 32.94 12.13
C LEU A 310 34.39 33.52 12.49
N ARG A 311 33.32 32.72 12.39
CA ARG A 311 31.95 33.14 12.71
C ARG A 311 31.71 33.34 14.22
N LYS A 312 32.43 32.60 15.07
CA LYS A 312 32.43 32.82 16.52
C LYS A 312 33.15 34.11 16.92
N SER A 313 34.20 34.47 16.20
CA SER A 313 34.97 35.69 16.47
C SER A 313 34.38 36.94 15.80
N GLN A 314 33.73 36.78 14.64
CA GLN A 314 33.09 37.85 13.86
C GLN A 314 31.75 37.36 13.25
N PRO A 315 30.60 37.62 13.91
CA PRO A 315 29.29 37.10 13.50
C PRO A 315 28.80 37.59 12.13
N ASP A 316 29.23 38.79 11.71
CA ASP A 316 28.77 39.50 10.52
C ASP A 316 29.80 39.53 9.37
N ALA A 317 30.92 38.80 9.50
CA ALA A 317 31.95 38.78 8.47
C ALA A 317 31.49 38.02 7.22
N VAL A 318 31.59 38.68 6.06
CA VAL A 318 31.45 38.04 4.74
C VAL A 318 32.66 37.11 4.53
N LEU A 319 32.40 35.88 4.09
CA LEU A 319 33.43 34.88 3.81
C LEU A 319 34.50 35.46 2.86
N PRO A 320 35.81 35.31 3.14
CA PRO A 320 36.85 35.69 2.19
C PRO A 320 36.68 34.92 0.87
N ASP A 321 36.79 35.59 -0.27
CA ASP A 321 36.64 34.97 -1.60
C ASP A 321 37.55 33.75 -1.81
N ALA A 322 38.73 33.75 -1.17
CA ALA A 322 39.67 32.62 -1.22
C ALA A 322 39.13 31.35 -0.53
N ASP A 323 38.49 31.49 0.64
CA ASP A 323 37.89 30.36 1.37
C ASP A 323 36.62 29.86 0.66
N TRP A 324 35.90 30.78 0.00
CA TRP A 324 34.75 30.45 -0.86
C TRP A 324 35.18 29.67 -2.12
N GLN A 325 36.28 30.08 -2.75
CA GLN A 325 36.84 29.35 -3.90
C GLN A 325 37.46 28.01 -3.49
N GLU A 326 38.07 27.90 -2.32
CA GLU A 326 38.55 26.61 -1.77
C GLU A 326 37.38 25.67 -1.46
N TRP A 327 36.28 26.19 -0.92
CA TRP A 327 35.04 25.42 -0.70
C TRP A 327 34.40 24.95 -2.01
N LEU A 328 34.33 25.82 -3.02
CA LEU A 328 33.86 25.48 -4.37
C LEU A 328 34.77 24.46 -5.04
N ALA A 329 36.09 24.57 -4.90
CA ALA A 329 37.03 23.61 -5.45
C ALA A 329 36.87 22.22 -4.80
N ILE A 330 36.76 22.14 -3.47
CA ILE A 330 36.48 20.88 -2.76
C ILE A 330 35.11 20.32 -3.16
N GLY A 331 34.09 21.17 -3.25
CA GLY A 331 32.75 20.80 -3.72
C GLY A 331 32.74 20.31 -5.17
N ASN A 332 33.57 20.88 -6.04
CA ASN A 332 33.72 20.49 -7.44
C ASN A 332 34.52 19.18 -7.59
N SER A 333 35.56 18.97 -6.78
CA SER A 333 36.28 17.70 -6.75
C SER A 333 35.46 16.57 -6.13
N LEU A 334 34.62 16.83 -5.13
CA LEU A 334 33.65 15.85 -4.60
C LEU A 334 32.52 15.56 -5.62
N ARG A 335 32.12 16.57 -6.38
CA ARG A 335 31.19 16.49 -7.52
C ARG A 335 31.73 15.62 -8.66
N ASP A 336 33.04 15.50 -8.83
CA ASP A 336 33.64 14.58 -9.81
C ASP A 336 33.84 13.15 -9.25
N LEU A 337 33.93 12.99 -7.92
CA LEU A 337 34.30 11.72 -7.28
C LEU A 337 33.14 10.91 -6.68
N GLY A 338 31.91 11.44 -6.62
CA GLY A 338 30.69 10.71 -6.27
C GLY A 338 30.78 9.75 -5.07
N GLU A 339 30.77 10.27 -3.84
CA GLU A 339 30.86 9.45 -2.62
C GLU A 339 29.65 8.54 -2.38
N VAL A 340 29.72 7.25 -2.01
CA VAL A 340 30.58 6.40 -1.13
C VAL A 340 30.03 6.26 0.31
N LEU A 341 29.65 5.02 0.65
CA LEU A 341 29.20 4.52 1.96
C LEU A 341 30.38 4.36 2.96
N PRO A 342 30.17 4.44 4.29
CA PRO A 342 31.24 4.27 5.28
C PRO A 342 31.89 2.87 5.33
N LEU A 343 33.19 2.87 5.05
CA LEU A 343 34.37 2.16 5.59
C LEU A 343 34.41 0.67 6.03
N ASP A 344 33.31 -0.07 6.21
CA ASP A 344 33.40 -1.46 6.72
C ASP A 344 33.04 -2.52 5.65
N ALA A 345 32.68 -2.09 4.44
CA ALA A 345 32.10 -2.93 3.40
C ALA A 345 33.12 -3.48 2.37
N GLN A 346 34.40 -3.59 2.73
CA GLN A 346 35.44 -4.08 1.79
C GLN A 346 35.22 -5.53 1.35
N ASP A 347 34.53 -6.36 2.14
CA ASP A 347 34.19 -7.75 1.78
C ASP A 347 32.75 -7.94 1.26
N TRP A 348 31.90 -6.92 1.35
CA TRP A 348 30.46 -7.07 1.06
C TRP A 348 30.06 -6.82 -0.40
N PHE A 349 30.91 -6.18 -1.20
CA PHE A 349 30.60 -5.81 -2.59
C PHE A 349 31.63 -6.37 -3.59
N ALA A 350 32.05 -7.62 -3.41
CA ALA A 350 32.84 -8.30 -4.43
C ALA A 350 32.00 -8.45 -5.72
N LYS A 351 32.57 -8.08 -6.88
CA LYS A 351 31.93 -8.18 -8.21
C LYS A 351 31.23 -9.53 -8.39
N ALA A 352 29.90 -9.54 -8.38
CA ALA A 352 29.13 -10.56 -9.09
C ALA A 352 29.20 -10.17 -10.58
N ASP A 353 30.33 -10.47 -11.21
CA ASP A 353 30.59 -10.13 -12.60
C ASP A 353 29.76 -11.05 -13.50
N PHE A 354 28.66 -10.55 -14.06
CA PHE A 354 27.81 -11.30 -14.98
C PHE A 354 28.60 -11.87 -16.16
N GLU A 355 29.64 -11.16 -16.63
CA GLU A 355 30.51 -11.69 -17.67
C GLU A 355 31.35 -12.85 -17.17
N GLU A 356 31.88 -12.75 -15.95
CA GLU A 356 32.56 -13.87 -15.30
C GLU A 356 31.61 -15.05 -15.10
N ARG A 357 30.35 -14.80 -14.82
CA ARG A 357 29.35 -15.86 -14.68
C ARG A 357 29.03 -16.54 -16.02
N LEU A 358 28.81 -15.76 -17.08
CA LEU A 358 28.68 -16.32 -18.43
C LEU A 358 29.95 -17.06 -18.84
N ARG A 359 31.15 -16.53 -18.52
CA ARG A 359 32.43 -17.19 -18.75
C ARG A 359 32.52 -18.51 -17.99
N ARG A 360 32.14 -18.56 -16.71
CA ARG A 360 32.08 -19.77 -15.88
C ARG A 360 31.11 -20.79 -16.45
N LEU A 361 29.89 -20.37 -16.80
CA LEU A 361 28.89 -21.27 -17.40
C LEU A 361 29.37 -21.79 -18.76
N ALA A 362 29.94 -20.92 -19.61
CA ALA A 362 30.49 -21.30 -20.90
C ALA A 362 31.68 -22.27 -20.77
N ALA A 363 32.58 -22.04 -19.80
CA ALA A 363 33.71 -22.89 -19.49
C ALA A 363 33.27 -24.24 -18.89
N GLN A 364 32.33 -24.21 -17.93
CA GLN A 364 31.78 -25.39 -17.28
C GLN A 364 31.07 -26.32 -18.28
N TYR A 365 30.36 -25.76 -19.25
CA TYR A 365 29.53 -26.53 -20.18
C TYR A 365 30.13 -26.68 -21.59
N ARG A 366 31.39 -26.28 -21.80
CA ARG A 366 32.12 -26.39 -23.08
C ARG A 366 31.30 -25.87 -24.27
N VAL A 367 30.73 -24.68 -24.12
CA VAL A 367 29.88 -24.07 -25.16
C VAL A 367 30.72 -23.74 -26.41
N PRO A 368 30.28 -24.12 -27.63
CA PRO A 368 31.01 -23.78 -28.85
C PRO A 368 31.12 -22.26 -29.02
N LYS A 369 32.36 -21.74 -29.11
CA LYS A 369 32.63 -20.30 -29.24
C LYS A 369 32.06 -19.68 -30.53
N GLU A 370 31.79 -20.51 -31.55
CA GLU A 370 31.23 -20.09 -32.84
C GLU A 370 30.19 -21.12 -33.31
N GLY A 371 28.95 -20.69 -33.56
CA GLY A 371 28.00 -21.51 -34.34
C GLY A 371 26.51 -21.43 -33.99
N SER A 372 26.09 -21.02 -32.78
CA SER A 372 24.64 -20.96 -32.46
C SER A 372 24.10 -19.53 -32.48
N THR A 373 23.32 -19.21 -33.51
CA THR A 373 22.56 -17.95 -33.61
C THR A 373 21.60 -17.75 -32.43
N THR A 374 21.16 -18.85 -31.81
CA THR A 374 20.26 -18.82 -30.64
C THR A 374 21.01 -18.37 -29.39
N ILE A 375 22.22 -18.88 -29.14
CA ILE A 375 23.05 -18.49 -27.98
C ILE A 375 23.42 -17.01 -28.08
N ARG A 376 23.87 -16.55 -29.26
CA ARG A 376 24.18 -15.13 -29.50
C ARG A 376 22.99 -14.21 -29.25
N ARG A 377 21.77 -14.61 -29.64
CA ARG A 377 20.54 -13.84 -29.36
C ARG A 377 20.21 -13.80 -27.86
N VAL A 378 20.43 -14.91 -27.17
CA VAL A 378 20.18 -15.01 -25.73
C VAL A 378 21.16 -14.12 -24.96
N GLU A 379 22.45 -14.20 -25.27
CA GLU A 379 23.49 -13.34 -24.69
C GLU A 379 23.26 -11.86 -25.01
N ALA A 380 22.95 -11.52 -26.28
CA ALA A 380 22.66 -10.14 -26.65
C ALA A 380 21.45 -9.58 -25.90
N THR A 381 20.40 -10.37 -25.70
CA THR A 381 19.22 -9.93 -24.93
C THR A 381 19.55 -9.77 -23.46
N ALA A 382 20.28 -10.71 -22.85
CA ALA A 382 20.73 -10.59 -21.46
C ALA A 382 21.64 -9.35 -21.25
N ARG A 383 22.54 -9.07 -22.19
CA ARG A 383 23.39 -7.86 -22.19
C ARG A 383 22.55 -6.58 -22.26
N ARG A 384 21.54 -6.51 -23.14
CA ARG A 384 20.63 -5.35 -23.22
C ARG A 384 19.86 -5.11 -21.94
N VAL A 385 19.35 -6.18 -21.31
CA VAL A 385 18.64 -6.11 -20.03
C VAL A 385 19.56 -5.60 -18.92
N LEU A 386 20.80 -6.07 -18.86
CA LEU A 386 21.80 -5.62 -17.87
C LEU A 386 22.30 -4.20 -18.11
N ALA A 387 22.44 -3.79 -19.37
CA ALA A 387 22.79 -2.42 -19.74
C ALA A 387 21.66 -1.40 -19.50
N GLY A 388 20.57 -1.80 -18.82
CA GLY A 388 19.45 -0.91 -18.47
C GLY A 388 18.54 -0.52 -19.65
N GLN A 389 18.74 -1.10 -20.84
CA GLN A 389 17.94 -0.77 -22.03
C GLN A 389 16.51 -1.32 -21.98
N GLU A 390 16.24 -2.29 -21.08
CA GLU A 390 14.91 -2.80 -20.75
C GLU A 390 14.69 -2.65 -19.24
N ALA A 391 14.16 -1.49 -18.82
CA ALA A 391 13.97 -1.16 -17.40
C ALA A 391 12.89 -2.04 -16.71
N ASN A 392 11.85 -2.43 -17.45
CA ASN A 392 10.76 -3.30 -16.98
C ASN A 392 10.49 -4.41 -18.01
N TRP A 393 10.34 -5.65 -17.55
CA TRP A 393 10.06 -6.81 -18.40
C TRP A 393 8.59 -6.83 -18.80
N HIS A 394 8.33 -7.19 -20.06
CA HIS A 394 6.96 -7.31 -20.55
C HIS A 394 6.18 -8.40 -19.78
N PRO A 395 4.88 -8.24 -19.46
CA PRO A 395 4.09 -9.24 -18.71
C PRO A 395 4.12 -10.66 -19.29
N ASP A 396 4.24 -10.79 -20.61
CA ASP A 396 4.46 -12.09 -21.29
C ASP A 396 5.75 -12.77 -20.80
N ILE A 397 6.86 -12.03 -20.74
CA ILE A 397 8.16 -12.52 -20.26
C ILE A 397 8.07 -12.93 -18.80
N LEU A 398 7.50 -12.07 -17.95
CA LEU A 398 7.30 -12.35 -16.52
C LEU A 398 6.50 -13.65 -16.33
N ALA A 399 5.41 -13.82 -17.08
CA ALA A 399 4.58 -15.01 -17.03
C ALA A 399 5.34 -16.27 -17.51
N LYS A 400 6.13 -16.17 -18.58
CA LYS A 400 6.94 -17.29 -19.11
C LYS A 400 8.04 -17.73 -18.14
N VAL A 401 8.82 -16.80 -17.60
CA VAL A 401 9.84 -17.06 -16.58
C VAL A 401 9.20 -17.74 -15.35
N GLY A 402 8.11 -17.16 -14.84
CA GLY A 402 7.41 -17.70 -13.68
C GLY A 402 6.83 -19.10 -13.89
N VAL A 403 6.25 -19.38 -15.07
CA VAL A 403 5.73 -20.72 -15.39
C VAL A 403 6.84 -21.77 -15.47
N VAL A 404 8.00 -21.43 -16.04
CA VAL A 404 9.14 -22.36 -16.12
C VAL A 404 9.63 -22.71 -14.73
N LEU A 405 9.85 -21.72 -13.86
CA LEU A 405 10.26 -21.96 -12.46
C LEU A 405 9.22 -22.79 -11.70
N MET A 406 7.93 -22.47 -11.85
CA MET A 406 6.85 -23.22 -11.21
C MET A 406 6.81 -24.68 -11.70
N LYS A 407 7.08 -24.94 -12.99
CA LYS A 407 7.17 -26.30 -13.51
C LYS A 407 8.37 -27.04 -12.92
N LEU A 408 9.55 -26.41 -12.85
CA LEU A 408 10.74 -27.03 -12.26
C LEU A 408 10.52 -27.39 -10.78
N VAL A 409 9.84 -26.53 -10.03
CA VAL A 409 9.43 -26.82 -8.64
C VAL A 409 8.45 -28.00 -8.59
N THR A 410 7.44 -28.01 -9.45
CA THR A 410 6.41 -29.07 -9.51
C THR A 410 7.02 -30.44 -9.84
N ASP A 411 7.97 -30.49 -10.77
CA ASP A 411 8.62 -31.72 -11.21
C ASP A 411 9.63 -32.26 -10.17
N SER A 412 10.25 -31.36 -9.37
CA SER A 412 11.35 -31.70 -8.47
C SER A 412 10.93 -31.94 -7.02
N CYS A 413 9.85 -31.32 -6.55
CA CYS A 413 9.43 -31.40 -5.15
C CYS A 413 8.59 -32.67 -4.90
N ARG A 414 9.05 -33.52 -3.99
CA ARG A 414 8.34 -34.73 -3.53
C ARG A 414 8.20 -34.75 -2.01
N ILE A 415 7.16 -35.41 -1.52
CA ILE A 415 6.93 -35.64 -0.10
C ILE A 415 6.72 -37.12 0.18
N ASP A 416 7.10 -37.54 1.37
CA ASP A 416 6.92 -38.91 1.84
C ASP A 416 5.64 -39.01 2.66
N VAL A 417 4.67 -39.76 2.16
CA VAL A 417 3.33 -39.94 2.73
C VAL A 417 3.19 -41.37 3.24
N ARG A 418 2.67 -41.53 4.46
CA ARG A 418 2.37 -42.85 5.02
C ARG A 418 1.06 -43.36 4.42
N SER A 419 1.13 -44.48 3.72
CA SER A 419 -0.04 -45.16 3.15
C SER A 419 -0.88 -45.80 4.27
N PRO A 420 -2.21 -45.97 4.10
CA PRO A 420 -3.06 -46.68 5.06
C PRO A 420 -2.56 -48.10 5.41
N GLY A 421 -1.80 -48.75 4.52
CA GLY A 421 -1.15 -50.05 4.75
C GLY A 421 0.22 -49.98 5.44
N GLY A 422 0.61 -48.86 6.05
CA GLY A 422 1.81 -48.71 6.88
C GLY A 422 3.12 -48.34 6.15
N GLY A 423 3.20 -48.50 4.83
CA GLY A 423 4.40 -48.15 4.02
C GLY A 423 4.53 -46.66 3.70
N ILE A 424 5.75 -46.15 3.59
CA ILE A 424 6.05 -44.77 3.17
C ILE A 424 6.15 -44.71 1.64
N LYS A 425 5.34 -43.86 1.00
CA LYS A 425 5.36 -43.64 -0.46
C LYS A 425 5.75 -42.19 -0.75
N SER A 426 6.74 -42.03 -1.63
CA SER A 426 7.14 -40.71 -2.14
C SER A 426 6.20 -40.27 -3.26
N VAL A 427 5.51 -39.15 -3.08
CA VAL A 427 4.53 -38.58 -4.03
C VAL A 427 4.89 -37.13 -4.39
N PRO A 428 4.42 -36.60 -5.53
CA PRO A 428 4.63 -35.20 -5.88
C PRO A 428 4.04 -34.25 -4.83
N ALA A 429 4.81 -33.22 -4.47
CA ALA A 429 4.36 -32.19 -3.53
C ALA A 429 3.27 -31.30 -4.15
N PHE A 430 3.40 -31.01 -5.45
CA PHE A 430 2.52 -30.12 -6.18
C PHE A 430 2.07 -30.77 -7.49
N TRP A 431 0.89 -30.38 -7.98
CA TRP A 431 0.43 -30.75 -9.33
C TRP A 431 -0.44 -29.65 -9.93
N HIS A 432 -0.50 -29.61 -11.26
CA HIS A 432 -1.37 -28.72 -12.00
C HIS A 432 -2.71 -29.38 -12.29
N LYS A 433 -3.80 -28.64 -12.07
CA LYS A 433 -5.18 -29.07 -12.37
C LYS A 433 -5.90 -27.96 -13.13
N LEU A 434 -6.74 -28.34 -14.09
CA LEU A 434 -7.72 -27.45 -14.70
C LEU A 434 -9.07 -27.65 -14.03
N GLU A 435 -9.65 -26.57 -13.52
CA GLU A 435 -10.95 -26.60 -12.85
C GLU A 435 -11.94 -25.68 -13.53
N LEU A 436 -13.17 -26.16 -13.73
CA LEU A 436 -14.25 -25.36 -14.28
C LEU A 436 -14.79 -24.44 -13.20
N GLY A 437 -14.94 -23.17 -13.57
CA GLY A 437 -15.36 -22.20 -12.61
C GLY A 437 -16.18 -21.02 -13.05
N HIS A 438 -17.06 -20.59 -12.16
CA HIS A 438 -17.89 -19.42 -12.34
C HIS A 438 -17.04 -18.15 -12.36
N ASP A 439 -17.24 -17.30 -13.37
CA ASP A 439 -16.47 -16.08 -13.58
C ASP A 439 -16.90 -14.90 -12.70
N GLY A 440 -17.80 -15.15 -11.73
CA GLY A 440 -18.34 -14.15 -10.81
C GLY A 440 -19.28 -13.12 -11.47
N SER A 441 -19.58 -13.25 -12.77
CA SER A 441 -20.55 -12.40 -13.44
C SER A 441 -21.97 -12.90 -13.18
N ALA A 442 -22.94 -12.00 -13.04
CA ALA A 442 -24.35 -12.34 -12.83
C ALA A 442 -24.97 -13.17 -13.98
N ARG A 443 -24.30 -13.26 -15.14
CA ARG A 443 -24.72 -14.03 -16.32
C ARG A 443 -24.21 -15.49 -16.34
N GLY A 444 -23.33 -15.86 -15.41
CA GLY A 444 -22.99 -17.25 -15.11
C GLY A 444 -22.26 -18.07 -16.17
N PHE A 445 -21.20 -17.52 -16.76
CA PHE A 445 -20.35 -18.31 -17.65
C PHE A 445 -19.31 -19.13 -16.87
N TRP A 446 -19.27 -20.43 -17.16
CA TRP A 446 -18.26 -21.35 -16.67
C TRP A 446 -16.98 -21.24 -17.51
N LYS A 447 -15.83 -21.00 -16.87
CA LYS A 447 -14.51 -20.88 -17.49
C LYS A 447 -13.53 -21.85 -16.85
N LYS A 448 -12.64 -22.46 -17.64
CA LYS A 448 -11.57 -23.31 -17.12
C LYS A 448 -10.44 -22.44 -16.55
N TYR A 449 -10.04 -22.69 -15.32
CA TYR A 449 -8.91 -22.04 -14.65
C TYR A 449 -7.82 -23.06 -14.35
N GLY A 450 -6.55 -22.65 -14.51
CA GLY A 450 -5.42 -23.45 -14.06
C GLY A 450 -5.05 -23.16 -12.62
N LEU A 451 -5.02 -24.22 -11.82
CA LEU A 451 -4.66 -24.21 -10.41
C LEU A 451 -3.40 -25.04 -10.19
N LEU A 452 -2.50 -24.54 -9.37
CA LEU A 452 -1.42 -25.31 -8.77
C LEU A 452 -1.90 -25.78 -7.40
N CYS A 453 -1.99 -27.09 -7.20
CA CYS A 453 -2.48 -27.71 -5.98
C CYS A 453 -1.31 -28.29 -5.19
N ALA A 454 -1.31 -28.07 -3.88
CA ALA A 454 -0.44 -28.75 -2.93
C ALA A 454 -1.07 -30.03 -2.38
N HIS A 455 -0.22 -30.99 -2.04
CA HIS A 455 -0.65 -32.16 -1.29
C HIS A 455 -1.14 -31.76 0.11
N GLU A 456 -2.18 -32.42 0.62
CA GLU A 456 -2.82 -32.10 1.91
C GLU A 456 -1.83 -32.05 3.10
N GLN A 457 -0.86 -32.96 3.12
CA GLN A 457 0.19 -32.99 4.14
C GLN A 457 1.06 -31.72 4.18
N ILE A 458 1.21 -31.00 3.07
CA ILE A 458 1.96 -29.72 3.06
C ILE A 458 1.22 -28.69 3.91
N MET A 459 -0.11 -28.63 3.76
CA MET A 459 -0.95 -27.74 4.55
C MET A 459 -1.01 -28.15 6.04
N ALA A 460 -0.88 -29.44 6.32
CA ALA A 460 -0.82 -29.93 7.71
C ALA A 460 0.53 -29.61 8.40
N LYS A 461 1.64 -29.65 7.64
CA LYS A 461 3.01 -29.47 8.16
C LYS A 461 3.48 -28.01 8.17
N ILE A 462 2.96 -27.17 7.28
CA ILE A 462 3.31 -25.75 7.18
C ILE A 462 2.31 -24.93 7.99
N ARG A 463 2.78 -24.37 9.12
CA ARG A 463 2.00 -23.36 9.85
C ARG A 463 2.39 -21.94 9.42
N PRO A 464 1.45 -20.99 9.32
CA PRO A 464 1.73 -19.62 8.89
C PRO A 464 2.83 -18.90 9.71
N HIS A 465 2.93 -19.11 11.02
CA HIS A 465 3.99 -18.48 11.84
C HIS A 465 5.40 -18.94 11.45
N GLN A 466 5.58 -20.19 11.02
CA GLN A 466 6.86 -20.72 10.55
C GLN A 466 7.24 -20.15 9.18
N MET A 467 6.28 -19.54 8.48
CA MET A 467 6.50 -18.95 7.16
C MET A 467 7.12 -17.56 7.27
N VAL A 468 6.89 -16.80 8.34
CA VAL A 468 7.51 -15.47 8.52
C VAL A 468 9.01 -15.59 8.82
N GLU A 469 9.42 -16.59 9.61
CA GLU A 469 10.85 -16.87 9.86
C GLU A 469 11.60 -17.32 8.60
N VAL A 470 10.86 -17.89 7.64
CA VAL A 470 11.41 -18.45 6.39
C VAL A 470 11.34 -17.42 5.25
N PHE A 471 10.30 -16.59 5.21
CA PHE A 471 10.05 -15.56 4.21
C PHE A 471 10.30 -14.18 4.82
N MET A 472 11.47 -13.61 4.53
CA MET A 472 11.68 -12.19 4.79
C MET A 472 10.87 -11.40 3.76
N PRO A 473 9.84 -10.62 4.17
CA PRO A 473 9.14 -9.77 3.23
C PRO A 473 10.12 -8.72 2.70
N GLN A 474 10.05 -8.44 1.40
CA GLN A 474 10.99 -7.54 0.71
C GLN A 474 10.98 -6.13 1.31
N TYR A 475 9.84 -5.67 1.80
CA TYR A 475 9.68 -4.38 2.48
C TYR A 475 9.39 -4.67 3.95
N LEU A 476 10.35 -4.44 4.83
CA LEU A 476 10.18 -4.37 6.28
C LEU A 476 10.19 -2.90 6.75
N PRO A 477 9.66 -2.58 7.94
CA PRO A 477 9.93 -1.28 8.56
C PRO A 477 11.44 -1.04 8.63
N MET A 478 11.87 0.21 8.42
CA MET A 478 13.30 0.54 8.38
C MET A 478 13.86 0.76 9.78
N LEU A 479 15.06 0.27 10.06
CA LEU A 479 15.75 0.51 11.34
C LEU A 479 16.38 1.92 11.43
N VAL A 480 16.39 2.64 10.32
CA VAL A 480 16.95 3.99 10.18
C VAL A 480 15.94 4.91 9.50
N PRO A 481 16.04 6.24 9.70
CA PRO A 481 15.23 7.20 8.97
C PRO A 481 15.32 6.93 7.46
N PRO A 482 14.18 6.94 6.73
CA PRO A 482 14.16 6.73 5.30
C PRO A 482 15.06 7.71 4.55
N VAL A 483 15.52 7.32 3.36
CA VAL A 483 16.15 8.25 2.43
C VAL A 483 15.09 9.29 2.06
N PRO A 484 15.39 10.59 2.21
CA PRO A 484 14.47 11.62 1.78
C PRO A 484 14.14 11.46 0.29
N TRP A 485 12.86 11.63 -0.07
CA TRP A 485 12.43 11.85 -1.43
C TRP A 485 13.07 13.11 -1.98
N LEU A 486 13.84 12.93 -3.03
CA LEU A 486 14.49 14.00 -3.80
C LEU A 486 14.04 14.01 -5.25
N ARG A 487 13.65 12.85 -5.77
CA ARG A 487 13.12 12.64 -7.11
C ARG A 487 12.05 11.56 -7.11
N ASN A 488 11.30 11.45 -8.22
CA ASN A 488 10.31 10.38 -8.41
C ASN A 488 10.85 8.98 -8.07
N ASN A 489 12.10 8.69 -8.42
CA ASN A 489 12.74 7.38 -8.24
C ASN A 489 13.84 7.36 -7.15
N MET A 490 13.95 8.42 -6.34
CA MET A 490 14.95 8.54 -5.27
C MET A 490 14.29 8.92 -3.95
N GLY A 491 14.07 7.93 -3.08
CA GLY A 491 13.55 8.10 -1.73
C GLY A 491 12.99 6.79 -1.14
N GLY A 492 12.72 6.81 0.17
CA GLY A 492 12.22 5.65 0.91
C GLY A 492 13.35 4.75 1.42
N HIS A 493 13.52 3.59 0.79
CA HIS A 493 14.52 2.57 1.18
C HIS A 493 15.95 2.95 0.77
N LEU A 494 16.95 2.32 1.40
CA LEU A 494 18.37 2.64 1.16
C LEU A 494 18.87 2.15 -0.20
N THR A 495 18.51 0.91 -0.54
CA THR A 495 19.01 0.17 -1.71
C THR A 495 17.89 -0.25 -2.66
N LEU A 496 16.67 -0.43 -2.15
CA LEU A 496 15.51 -0.73 -2.98
C LEU A 496 15.05 0.54 -3.70
N ARG A 497 15.12 0.55 -5.04
CA ARG A 497 14.54 1.63 -5.85
C ARG A 497 13.02 1.59 -5.77
N ASN A 498 12.42 2.71 -5.39
CA ASN A 498 10.98 2.89 -5.30
C ASN A 498 10.56 4.11 -6.10
N THR A 499 9.38 4.05 -6.72
CA THR A 499 8.73 5.22 -7.30
C THR A 499 7.86 5.91 -6.25
N VAL A 500 7.78 7.25 -6.29
CA VAL A 500 6.96 8.02 -5.36
C VAL A 500 5.47 7.67 -5.53
N MET A 501 5.04 7.40 -6.76
CA MET A 501 3.66 7.02 -7.08
C MET A 501 3.52 5.51 -7.35
N ARG A 502 2.45 4.91 -6.82
CA ARG A 502 2.03 3.53 -7.08
C ARG A 502 1.36 3.40 -8.46
N ILE A 503 2.17 3.36 -9.51
CA ILE A 503 1.69 3.22 -10.90
C ILE A 503 1.44 1.75 -11.27
N ARG A 504 0.34 1.47 -11.98
CA ARG A 504 -0.02 0.11 -12.43
C ARG A 504 -0.06 -0.01 -13.95
N GLY A 505 1.11 0.08 -14.58
CA GLY A 505 1.29 -0.17 -16.01
C GLY A 505 0.79 0.93 -16.95
N SER A 506 0.45 2.11 -16.42
CA SER A 506 0.15 3.30 -17.23
C SER A 506 1.46 4.03 -17.53
N ARG A 507 1.81 4.09 -18.82
CA ARG A 507 2.98 4.83 -19.33
C ARG A 507 2.74 6.33 -19.21
N LEU A 508 1.51 6.77 -19.45
CA LEU A 508 1.10 8.17 -19.34
C LEU A 508 1.25 8.70 -17.91
N GLN A 509 0.86 7.92 -16.89
CA GLN A 509 1.09 8.30 -15.50
C GLN A 509 2.59 8.47 -15.19
N GLN A 510 3.42 7.58 -15.71
CA GLN A 510 4.87 7.63 -15.52
C GLN A 510 5.47 8.86 -16.22
N GLU A 511 5.16 9.07 -17.50
CA GLU A 511 5.64 10.22 -18.28
C GLU A 511 5.25 11.56 -17.64
N MET A 512 4.01 11.69 -17.18
CA MET A 512 3.53 12.91 -16.51
C MET A 512 4.24 13.15 -15.18
N LEU A 513 4.48 12.08 -14.42
CA LEU A 513 5.20 12.17 -13.16
C LEU A 513 6.68 12.55 -13.35
N ASP A 514 7.33 11.99 -14.37
CA ASP A 514 8.72 12.31 -14.73
C ASP A 514 8.83 13.75 -15.25
N ALA A 515 7.83 14.25 -16.00
CA ALA A 515 7.76 15.63 -16.42
C ALA A 515 7.61 16.60 -15.24
N ALA A 516 6.72 16.31 -14.29
CA ALA A 516 6.53 17.12 -13.09
C ALA A 516 7.76 17.11 -12.15
N ASP A 517 8.51 16.01 -12.12
CA ASP A 517 9.83 15.93 -11.45
C ASP A 517 10.86 16.87 -12.10
N GLY A 518 10.85 16.96 -13.43
CA GLY A 518 11.76 17.82 -14.20
C GLY A 518 11.52 19.32 -14.02
N GLU A 519 10.27 19.76 -13.83
CA GLU A 519 9.94 21.20 -13.68
C GLU A 519 10.72 21.90 -12.57
N TRP A 520 10.96 21.20 -11.45
CA TRP A 520 11.72 21.74 -10.33
C TRP A 520 13.22 21.87 -10.66
N VAL A 521 13.78 20.86 -11.32
CA VAL A 521 15.19 20.85 -11.75
C VAL A 521 15.47 21.96 -12.77
N GLU A 522 14.50 22.24 -13.63
CA GLU A 522 14.58 23.24 -14.69
C GLU A 522 14.19 24.65 -14.22
N GLY A 523 13.88 24.84 -12.92
CA GLY A 523 13.52 26.13 -12.34
C GLY A 523 12.19 26.72 -12.83
N ARG A 524 11.32 25.91 -13.47
CA ARG A 524 10.04 26.35 -14.05
C ARG A 524 8.90 26.41 -13.02
N GLY A 525 9.09 25.85 -11.83
CA GLY A 525 8.10 25.84 -10.76
C GLY A 525 8.50 24.94 -9.59
N PRO A 526 7.65 24.83 -8.55
CA PRO A 526 7.92 23.98 -7.39
C PRO A 526 7.84 22.47 -7.68
N GLY A 527 7.28 22.07 -8.84
CA GLY A 527 7.13 20.68 -9.28
C GLY A 527 6.57 19.79 -8.17
N LEU A 528 7.27 18.69 -7.88
CA LEU A 528 6.90 17.73 -6.84
C LEU A 528 7.51 18.01 -5.45
N SER A 529 8.22 19.14 -5.25
CA SER A 529 8.97 19.40 -4.02
C SER A 529 8.10 19.33 -2.77
N ARG A 530 6.91 19.93 -2.78
CA ARG A 530 6.00 19.92 -1.62
C ARG A 530 5.50 18.50 -1.30
N VAL A 531 5.26 17.68 -2.32
CA VAL A 531 4.88 16.27 -2.14
C VAL A 531 6.03 15.51 -1.46
N TYR A 532 7.27 15.74 -1.88
CA TYR A 532 8.45 15.14 -1.27
C TYR A 532 8.63 15.56 0.17
N ASP A 533 8.51 16.86 0.47
CA ASP A 533 8.62 17.40 1.83
C ASP A 533 7.59 16.77 2.78
N ALA A 534 6.34 16.61 2.32
CA ALA A 534 5.30 15.95 3.11
C ALA A 534 5.59 14.46 3.35
N LEU A 535 6.02 13.72 2.32
CA LEU A 535 6.37 12.30 2.45
C LEU A 535 7.61 12.10 3.34
N ASN A 536 8.57 13.02 3.28
CA ASN A 536 9.74 13.03 4.14
C ASN A 536 9.35 13.24 5.59
N SER A 537 8.44 14.18 5.86
CA SER A 537 7.86 14.39 7.19
C SER A 537 7.24 13.09 7.72
N LEU A 538 6.29 12.52 6.97
CA LEU A 538 5.59 11.28 7.34
C LEU A 538 6.52 10.08 7.54
N GLY A 539 7.55 9.96 6.69
CA GLY A 539 8.52 8.86 6.75
C GLY A 539 9.52 8.99 7.88
N SER A 540 9.81 10.22 8.32
CA SER A 540 10.81 10.51 9.34
C SER A 540 10.32 10.28 10.77
N THR A 541 9.01 10.16 10.98
CA THR A 541 8.41 9.92 12.29
C THR A 541 8.82 8.54 12.85
N PRO A 542 9.51 8.48 14.01
CA PRO A 542 9.99 7.23 14.59
C PRO A 542 8.88 6.50 15.38
N TRP A 543 8.76 5.20 15.15
CA TRP A 543 7.78 4.31 15.78
C TRP A 543 8.45 3.26 16.66
N ALA A 544 7.73 2.80 17.68
CA ALA A 544 8.10 1.69 18.54
C ALA A 544 6.91 0.74 18.75
N ILE A 545 7.18 -0.50 19.14
CA ILE A 545 6.13 -1.44 19.57
C ILE A 545 5.69 -1.10 20.99
N ASN A 546 4.38 -0.94 21.21
CA ASN A 546 3.81 -0.84 22.55
C ASN A 546 3.89 -2.20 23.25
N LEU A 547 4.87 -2.37 24.13
CA LEU A 547 5.15 -3.64 24.81
C LEU A 547 4.02 -4.09 25.74
N ASP A 548 3.26 -3.17 26.32
CA ASP A 548 2.18 -3.50 27.25
C ASP A 548 1.00 -4.13 26.50
N VAL A 549 0.58 -3.50 25.40
CA VAL A 549 -0.44 -4.05 24.51
C VAL A 549 0.05 -5.34 23.86
N PHE A 550 1.30 -5.37 23.38
CA PHE A 550 1.88 -6.55 22.75
C PHE A 550 1.82 -7.79 23.65
N ARG A 551 2.16 -7.67 24.95
CA ARG A 551 2.05 -8.77 25.93
C ARG A 551 0.62 -9.28 26.11
N VAL A 552 -0.35 -8.36 26.15
CA VAL A 552 -1.77 -8.71 26.24
C VAL A 552 -2.21 -9.48 25.00
N VAL A 553 -1.87 -8.98 23.81
CA VAL A 553 -2.21 -9.62 22.53
C VAL A 553 -1.58 -11.01 22.42
N GLU A 554 -0.32 -11.20 22.81
CA GLU A 554 0.32 -12.52 22.81
C GLU A 554 -0.37 -13.50 23.74
N THR A 555 -0.83 -13.02 24.90
CA THR A 555 -1.58 -13.83 25.86
C THR A 555 -2.94 -14.25 25.29
N VAL A 556 -3.70 -13.31 24.72
CA VAL A 556 -4.99 -13.60 24.06
C VAL A 556 -4.80 -14.57 22.88
N TRP A 557 -3.74 -14.40 22.09
CA TRP A 557 -3.42 -15.32 21.00
C TRP A 557 -3.07 -16.70 21.54
N ALA A 558 -2.30 -16.80 22.63
CA ALA A 558 -1.96 -18.07 23.27
C ALA A 558 -3.21 -18.83 23.77
N TRP A 559 -4.23 -18.12 24.25
CA TRP A 559 -5.50 -18.70 24.71
C TRP A 559 -6.39 -19.25 23.61
N GLY A 560 -6.18 -18.85 22.35
CA GLY A 560 -6.97 -19.34 21.22
C GLY A 560 -7.59 -18.25 20.35
N GLY A 561 -7.46 -16.97 20.72
CA GLY A 561 -8.08 -15.84 20.01
C GLY A 561 -9.62 -15.85 20.10
N GLY A 562 -10.28 -15.16 19.17
CA GLY A 562 -11.75 -15.09 19.09
C GLY A 562 -12.39 -13.91 19.81
N VAL A 563 -11.60 -12.95 20.29
CA VAL A 563 -12.04 -11.77 21.04
C VAL A 563 -11.40 -10.50 20.48
N CYS A 564 -12.07 -9.35 20.62
CA CYS A 564 -11.57 -8.05 20.14
C CYS A 564 -11.03 -8.10 18.70
N ASP A 565 -11.76 -8.72 17.77
CA ASP A 565 -11.36 -8.94 16.37
C ASP A 565 -10.10 -9.80 16.12
N ILE A 566 -9.48 -10.36 17.16
CA ILE A 566 -8.47 -11.40 17.00
C ILE A 566 -9.16 -12.68 16.50
N PRO A 567 -8.74 -13.25 15.37
CA PRO A 567 -9.41 -14.43 14.81
C PRO A 567 -9.24 -15.65 15.73
N PRO A 568 -10.24 -16.52 15.88
CA PRO A 568 -10.09 -17.78 16.59
C PRO A 568 -9.10 -18.70 15.87
N LYS A 569 -8.26 -19.41 16.64
CA LYS A 569 -7.28 -20.39 16.11
C LYS A 569 -7.94 -21.60 15.46
N LEU A 570 -9.12 -21.98 15.95
CA LEU A 570 -9.86 -23.13 15.45
C LEU A 570 -10.86 -22.74 14.36
N ASN A 571 -11.17 -23.70 13.48
CA ASN A 571 -12.26 -23.58 12.53
C ASN A 571 -13.60 -23.73 13.26
N MET A 572 -14.64 -23.07 12.74
CA MET A 572 -16.01 -23.36 13.15
C MET A 572 -16.35 -24.81 12.80
N PRO A 573 -17.08 -25.53 13.67
CA PRO A 573 -17.45 -26.91 13.43
C PRO A 573 -18.30 -27.01 12.17
N MET A 574 -17.98 -28.00 11.33
CA MET A 574 -18.78 -28.26 10.13
C MET A 574 -20.16 -28.78 10.57
N PRO A 575 -21.26 -28.31 9.94
CA PRO A 575 -22.57 -28.84 10.27
C PRO A 575 -22.62 -30.35 9.98
N ALA A 576 -23.18 -31.15 10.89
CA ALA A 576 -23.30 -32.60 10.76
C ALA A 576 -23.94 -33.03 9.41
N ASP A 577 -23.50 -34.15 8.84
CA ASP A 577 -24.15 -34.65 7.63
C ASP A 577 -25.62 -34.99 7.90
N LEU A 578 -26.47 -34.82 6.89
CA LEU A 578 -27.87 -35.25 6.96
C LEU A 578 -27.86 -36.76 7.21
N LYS A 579 -28.40 -37.18 8.36
CA LYS A 579 -28.57 -38.60 8.68
C LYS A 579 -29.64 -39.16 7.75
N TYR A 580 -29.24 -39.95 6.76
CA TYR A 580 -30.18 -40.79 6.02
C TYR A 580 -30.69 -41.86 7.00
N GLY A 581 -31.97 -41.81 7.35
CA GLY A 581 -32.57 -42.83 8.22
C GLY A 581 -32.79 -44.13 7.44
N TYR A 582 -32.25 -45.23 7.94
CA TYR A 582 -32.67 -46.57 7.53
C TYR A 582 -33.77 -47.04 8.50
N ARG A 583 -34.99 -47.30 8.03
CA ARG A 583 -35.84 -48.29 8.71
C ARG A 583 -35.41 -49.66 8.21
N GLN A 584 -34.77 -50.45 9.04
CA GLN A 584 -34.87 -51.90 8.86
C GLN A 584 -36.31 -52.28 9.20
N HIS A 585 -37.00 -53.05 8.35
CA HIS A 585 -37.66 -54.31 8.76
C HIS A 585 -38.48 -55.00 7.63
N ALA A 586 -38.52 -56.33 7.79
CA ALA A 586 -39.48 -57.36 7.36
C ALA A 586 -39.47 -57.96 5.94
N SER A 587 -39.00 -57.31 4.87
CA SER A 587 -39.08 -57.94 3.53
C SER A 587 -37.79 -57.77 2.69
N PRO A 588 -37.16 -58.87 2.22
CA PRO A 588 -35.99 -58.78 1.34
C PRO A 588 -36.36 -58.16 -0.01
N GLY A 589 -35.70 -57.06 -0.40
CA GLY A 589 -35.64 -56.64 -1.81
C GLY A 589 -36.11 -55.23 -2.17
N GLN A 590 -36.59 -54.39 -1.24
CA GLN A 590 -36.93 -52.99 -1.55
C GLN A 590 -36.14 -52.00 -0.67
N LEU A 591 -35.13 -51.36 -1.27
CA LEU A 591 -34.52 -50.14 -0.73
C LEU A 591 -35.40 -48.95 -1.14
N LEU A 592 -36.27 -48.48 -0.24
CA LEU A 592 -36.94 -47.19 -0.41
C LEU A 592 -35.99 -46.08 0.06
N PHE A 593 -35.47 -45.29 -0.88
CA PHE A 593 -34.78 -44.02 -0.60
C PHE A 593 -35.82 -43.04 -0.02
N TYR A 594 -35.62 -42.51 1.21
CA TYR A 594 -36.24 -41.23 1.52
C TYR A 594 -35.57 -40.15 0.68
N SER A 595 -36.35 -39.43 -0.13
CA SER A 595 -35.91 -38.13 -0.64
C SER A 595 -36.01 -37.14 0.52
N VAL A 596 -34.87 -36.78 1.12
CA VAL A 596 -34.80 -35.53 1.88
C VAL A 596 -35.36 -34.42 0.98
N PRO A 597 -36.31 -33.59 1.45
CA PRO A 597 -36.86 -32.51 0.63
C PRO A 597 -35.75 -31.71 -0.05
N ARG A 598 -35.89 -31.42 -1.35
CA ARG A 598 -34.84 -30.71 -2.12
C ARG A 598 -34.46 -29.39 -1.46
N ASP A 599 -35.40 -28.73 -0.80
CA ASP A 599 -35.18 -27.48 -0.09
C ASP A 599 -34.32 -27.65 1.17
N GLU A 600 -34.46 -28.77 1.89
CA GLU A 600 -33.63 -29.08 3.07
C GLU A 600 -32.21 -29.46 2.64
N VAL A 601 -32.05 -30.23 1.56
CA VAL A 601 -30.73 -30.50 0.96
C VAL A 601 -30.07 -29.20 0.47
N ARG A 602 -30.84 -28.31 -0.16
CA ARG A 602 -30.37 -27.00 -0.63
C ARG A 602 -29.99 -26.10 0.56
N ALA A 603 -30.82 -26.03 1.60
CA ALA A 603 -30.54 -25.29 2.82
C ALA A 603 -29.27 -25.80 3.49
N ARG A 604 -29.12 -27.13 3.62
CA ARG A 604 -27.92 -27.73 4.21
C ARG A 604 -26.67 -27.47 3.40
N ARG A 605 -26.73 -27.62 2.07
CA ARG A 605 -25.61 -27.26 1.18
C ARG A 605 -25.24 -25.79 1.29
N THR A 606 -26.23 -24.91 1.41
CA THR A 606 -26.02 -23.47 1.60
C THR A 606 -25.34 -23.19 2.94
N GLU A 607 -25.77 -23.86 4.01
CA GLU A 607 -25.17 -23.74 5.33
C GLU A 607 -23.74 -24.29 5.38
N MET A 608 -23.49 -25.47 4.83
CA MET A 608 -22.14 -26.05 4.68
C MET A 608 -21.24 -25.12 3.87
N ALA A 609 -21.73 -24.57 2.75
CA ALA A 609 -21.00 -23.60 1.95
C ALA A 609 -20.72 -22.30 2.71
N ARG A 610 -21.66 -21.83 3.55
CA ARG A 610 -21.51 -20.67 4.43
C ARG A 610 -20.43 -20.89 5.49
N VAL A 611 -20.47 -22.02 6.19
CA VAL A 611 -19.47 -22.38 7.22
C VAL A 611 -18.10 -22.58 6.58
N ALA A 612 -18.03 -23.29 5.45
CA ALA A 612 -16.78 -23.44 4.71
C ALA A 612 -16.22 -22.08 4.24
N LYS A 613 -17.07 -21.16 3.76
CA LYS A 613 -16.65 -19.79 3.40
C LYS A 613 -16.09 -19.05 4.60
N LYS A 614 -16.78 -19.10 5.74
CA LYS A 614 -16.33 -18.43 6.95
C LYS A 614 -15.03 -19.02 7.51
N ASN A 615 -14.84 -20.34 7.43
CA ASN A 615 -13.58 -20.98 7.81
C ASN A 615 -12.39 -20.54 6.92
N ARG A 616 -12.62 -20.29 5.62
CA ARG A 616 -11.61 -19.70 4.72
C ARG A 616 -11.28 -18.25 5.06
N GLU A 617 -12.31 -17.44 5.33
CA GLU A 617 -12.12 -16.06 5.79
C GLU A 617 -11.31 -16.02 7.10
N LEU A 618 -11.65 -16.90 8.05
CA LEU A 618 -10.93 -17.03 9.32
C LEU A 618 -9.48 -17.50 9.14
N HIS A 619 -9.21 -18.42 8.22
CA HIS A 619 -7.85 -18.86 7.93
C HIS A 619 -6.99 -17.72 7.39
N SER A 620 -7.52 -16.93 6.44
CA SER A 620 -6.85 -15.74 5.93
C SER A 620 -6.51 -14.74 7.05
N LEU A 621 -7.50 -14.43 7.92
CA LEU A 621 -7.29 -13.54 9.06
C LEU A 621 -6.23 -14.08 10.05
N ARG A 622 -6.18 -15.40 10.29
CA ARG A 622 -5.15 -16.01 11.15
C ARG A 622 -3.75 -15.89 10.54
N CYS A 623 -3.61 -16.05 9.22
CA CYS A 623 -2.33 -15.87 8.55
C CYS A 623 -1.85 -14.42 8.71
N ASP A 624 -2.70 -13.43 8.43
CA ASP A 624 -2.40 -12.01 8.63
C ASP A 624 -2.04 -11.68 10.08
N MET A 625 -2.78 -12.24 11.06
CA MET A 625 -2.48 -12.10 12.49
C MET A 625 -1.07 -12.63 12.84
N GLU A 626 -0.71 -13.82 12.36
CA GLU A 626 0.61 -14.40 12.61
C GLU A 626 1.73 -13.58 11.96
N TYR A 627 1.51 -13.03 10.74
CA TYR A 627 2.46 -12.10 10.11
C TYR A 627 2.68 -10.85 10.98
N LYS A 628 1.60 -10.21 11.42
CA LYS A 628 1.67 -9.03 12.29
C LYS A 628 2.40 -9.31 13.60
N LEU A 629 2.07 -10.42 14.26
CA LEU A 629 2.72 -10.80 15.52
C LEU A 629 4.20 -11.16 15.35
N ALA A 630 4.56 -11.86 14.27
CA ALA A 630 5.96 -12.20 14.01
C ALA A 630 6.80 -10.94 13.75
N ILE A 631 6.28 -9.98 12.98
CA ILE A 631 6.95 -8.69 12.76
C ILE A 631 7.02 -7.91 14.08
N ALA A 632 5.93 -7.83 14.84
CA ALA A 632 5.91 -7.17 16.14
C ALA A 632 6.93 -7.78 17.12
N ARG A 633 7.08 -9.11 17.17
CA ARG A 633 8.10 -9.81 18.00
C ARG A 633 9.52 -9.39 17.65
N GLU A 634 9.81 -9.26 16.36
CA GLU A 634 11.17 -8.91 15.93
C GLU A 634 11.47 -7.44 16.23
N PHE A 635 10.52 -6.54 15.92
CA PHE A 635 10.68 -5.11 16.14
C PHE A 635 10.46 -4.68 17.60
N ALA A 636 9.89 -5.52 18.46
CA ALA A 636 9.82 -5.30 19.91
C ALA A 636 11.22 -5.25 20.58
N LYS A 637 12.25 -5.77 19.91
CA LYS A 637 13.65 -5.71 20.35
C LYS A 637 14.33 -4.39 19.96
N GLU A 638 13.75 -3.65 19.03
CA GLU A 638 14.32 -2.42 18.51
C GLU A 638 13.76 -1.23 19.28
N SER A 639 14.62 -0.23 19.55
CA SER A 639 14.23 1.00 20.26
C SER A 639 13.33 1.89 19.41
N ARG A 640 13.54 1.88 18.09
CA ARG A 640 12.82 2.68 17.09
C ARG A 640 12.90 2.06 15.70
N PHE A 641 11.91 2.33 14.88
CA PHE A 641 11.88 2.01 13.45
C PHE A 641 10.98 3.01 12.68
N TYR A 642 11.03 2.97 11.35
CA TYR A 642 10.41 3.98 10.49
C TYR A 642 9.61 3.34 9.35
N PHE A 643 8.60 4.08 8.88
CA PHE A 643 7.77 3.68 7.75
C PHE A 643 7.99 4.61 6.57
N PRO A 644 8.75 4.23 5.53
CA PRO A 644 8.78 5.01 4.30
C PRO A 644 7.38 5.04 3.66
N HIS A 645 6.99 6.21 3.15
CA HIS A 645 5.68 6.44 2.52
C HIS A 645 5.82 6.65 1.01
N ASN A 646 4.80 6.24 0.27
CA ASN A 646 4.59 6.58 -1.14
C ASN A 646 3.12 6.99 -1.35
N VAL A 647 2.77 7.49 -2.54
CA VAL A 647 1.43 7.96 -2.87
C VAL A 647 0.72 7.04 -3.87
N ASP A 648 -0.60 7.00 -3.84
CA ASP A 648 -1.36 6.50 -4.98
C ASP A 648 -1.49 7.57 -6.08
N PHE A 649 -2.15 7.22 -7.20
CA PHE A 649 -2.31 8.14 -8.33
C PHE A 649 -3.11 9.41 -7.99
N ARG A 650 -3.80 9.46 -6.84
CA ARG A 650 -4.59 10.61 -6.38
C ARG A 650 -3.80 11.49 -5.41
N GLY A 651 -2.64 11.02 -4.94
CA GLY A 651 -1.78 11.69 -3.98
C GLY A 651 -1.83 11.11 -2.56
N ARG A 652 -2.79 10.25 -2.22
CA ARG A 652 -2.93 9.74 -0.84
C ARG A 652 -1.71 8.94 -0.43
N ALA A 653 -1.12 9.31 0.71
CA ALA A 653 0.07 8.65 1.24
C ALA A 653 -0.23 7.30 1.90
N TYR A 654 0.69 6.36 1.76
CA TYR A 654 0.62 5.01 2.31
C TYR A 654 2.01 4.53 2.73
N PRO A 655 2.17 3.88 3.89
CA PRO A 655 3.37 3.13 4.22
C PRO A 655 3.68 2.08 3.14
N MET A 656 4.96 1.91 2.82
CA MET A 656 5.41 0.89 1.87
C MET A 656 5.32 -0.53 2.47
N HIS A 657 5.51 -0.67 3.78
CA HIS A 657 5.38 -1.97 4.45
C HIS A 657 3.90 -2.37 4.60
N PRO A 658 3.44 -3.51 4.04
CA PRO A 658 2.02 -3.79 3.90
C PRO A 658 1.35 -4.47 5.10
N HIS A 659 2.09 -5.12 6.00
CA HIS A 659 1.50 -6.01 7.02
C HIS A 659 1.26 -5.33 8.37
N LEU A 660 2.30 -4.78 9.00
CA LEU A 660 2.20 -4.07 10.28
C LEU A 660 2.52 -2.59 10.11
N ASN A 661 1.49 -1.75 10.02
CA ASN A 661 1.63 -0.30 9.92
C ASN A 661 0.43 0.41 10.58
N HIS A 662 0.56 1.72 10.81
CA HIS A 662 -0.44 2.53 11.49
C HIS A 662 -1.73 2.77 10.68
N LEU A 663 -1.74 2.49 9.37
CA LEU A 663 -2.98 2.48 8.55
C LEU A 663 -3.80 1.19 8.75
N GLY A 664 -3.27 0.20 9.47
CA GLY A 664 -3.95 -1.06 9.78
C GLY A 664 -5.19 -0.90 10.67
N ALA A 665 -5.78 -2.05 11.02
CA ALA A 665 -6.93 -2.13 11.93
C ALA A 665 -6.53 -1.79 13.38
N ASP A 666 -7.51 -1.71 14.29
CA ASP A 666 -7.34 -1.36 15.72
C ASP A 666 -6.12 -2.04 16.37
N LEU A 667 -5.98 -3.36 16.21
CA LEU A 667 -4.83 -4.10 16.72
C LEU A 667 -3.48 -3.54 16.23
N SER A 668 -3.35 -3.27 14.93
CA SER A 668 -2.10 -2.74 14.36
C SER A 668 -1.78 -1.35 14.92
N ARG A 669 -2.79 -0.53 15.18
CA ARG A 669 -2.63 0.81 15.76
C ARG A 669 -2.29 0.73 17.25
N GLY A 670 -2.98 -0.12 18.02
CA GLY A 670 -2.70 -0.33 19.44
C GLY A 670 -1.32 -0.94 19.71
N LEU A 671 -0.76 -1.70 18.76
CA LEU A 671 0.61 -2.22 18.84
C LEU A 671 1.69 -1.16 18.57
N LEU A 672 1.35 0.00 18.01
CA LEU A 672 2.30 1.03 17.60
C LEU A 672 2.18 2.27 18.49
N GLN A 673 3.31 2.88 18.81
CA GLN A 673 3.39 4.16 19.51
C GLN A 673 4.57 4.98 18.97
N PHE A 674 4.64 6.28 19.27
CA PHE A 674 5.81 7.07 18.92
C PHE A 674 7.03 6.61 19.73
N ALA A 675 8.17 6.41 19.07
CA ALA A 675 9.39 5.97 19.76
C ALA A 675 9.94 7.07 20.67
N GLU A 676 9.86 8.32 20.20
CA GLU A 676 10.25 9.49 20.97
C GLU A 676 9.01 10.01 21.70
N GLY A 677 9.06 10.07 23.02
CA GLY A 677 7.95 10.59 23.82
C GLY A 677 8.10 12.09 24.06
N LYS A 678 6.98 12.78 24.27
CA LYS A 678 6.96 14.20 24.62
C LYS A 678 6.22 14.42 25.95
N PRO A 679 6.63 15.42 26.76
CA PRO A 679 5.91 15.74 28.00
C PRO A 679 4.46 16.11 27.70
N LEU A 680 3.54 15.72 28.57
CA LEU A 680 2.12 16.06 28.41
C LEU A 680 1.87 17.57 28.49
N GLY A 681 2.65 18.29 29.28
CA GLY A 681 2.41 19.71 29.54
C GLY A 681 1.09 19.93 30.28
N GLU A 682 0.60 21.17 30.27
CA GLU A 682 -0.58 21.57 31.05
C GLU A 682 -1.88 20.94 30.53
N HIS A 683 -2.01 20.80 29.19
CA HIS A 683 -3.24 20.34 28.55
C HIS A 683 -3.15 18.90 27.98
N GLY A 684 -1.98 18.26 27.97
CA GLY A 684 -1.85 16.91 27.38
C GLY A 684 -2.67 15.85 28.11
N MET A 685 -2.85 15.99 29.43
CA MET A 685 -3.69 15.06 30.18
C MET A 685 -5.17 15.14 29.78
N PHE A 686 -5.66 16.35 29.49
CA PHE A 686 -7.00 16.56 28.95
C PHE A 686 -7.17 15.84 27.60
N TRP A 687 -6.19 15.98 26.70
CA TRP A 687 -6.23 15.33 25.39
C TRP A 687 -6.10 13.80 25.45
N LEU A 688 -5.36 13.25 26.41
CA LEU A 688 -5.37 11.80 26.66
C LEU A 688 -6.74 11.30 27.12
N TYR A 689 -7.45 12.07 27.94
CA TYR A 689 -8.81 11.70 28.39
C TYR A 689 -9.78 11.78 27.22
N VAL A 690 -9.74 12.85 26.43
CA VAL A 690 -10.53 12.97 25.20
C VAL A 690 -10.25 11.80 24.25
N GLN A 691 -8.98 11.41 24.08
CA GLN A 691 -8.60 10.24 23.28
C GLN A 691 -9.22 8.95 23.81
N ALA A 692 -9.17 8.69 25.12
CA ALA A 692 -9.78 7.50 25.72
C ALA A 692 -11.31 7.46 25.47
N ALA A 693 -12.00 8.59 25.63
CA ALA A 693 -13.42 8.72 25.33
C ALA A 693 -13.74 8.51 23.84
N ASN A 694 -12.93 9.06 22.94
CA ASN A 694 -13.06 8.87 21.49
C ASN A 694 -12.92 7.39 21.10
N LEU A 695 -11.94 6.69 21.68
CA LEU A 695 -11.67 5.27 21.42
C LEU A 695 -12.73 4.34 22.02
N TRP A 696 -13.35 4.74 23.13
CA TRP A 696 -14.50 4.03 23.71
C TRP A 696 -15.69 4.02 22.74
N GLY A 697 -15.97 5.17 22.11
CA GLY A 697 -17.06 5.34 21.15
C GLY A 697 -18.44 5.27 21.80
N GLN A 698 -19.39 4.58 21.16
CA GLN A 698 -20.75 4.36 21.68
C GLN A 698 -21.53 5.64 22.03
N GLY A 699 -21.24 6.74 21.33
CA GLY A 699 -21.91 8.03 21.54
C GLY A 699 -21.18 8.94 22.53
N VAL A 700 -20.15 8.46 23.25
CA VAL A 700 -19.29 9.31 24.09
C VAL A 700 -18.50 10.27 23.22
N ASP A 701 -18.04 9.81 22.04
CA ASP A 701 -17.39 10.63 21.01
C ASP A 701 -18.29 11.75 20.45
N LYS A 702 -19.60 11.74 20.76
CA LYS A 702 -20.57 12.78 20.36
C LYS A 702 -20.82 13.81 21.45
N LEU A 703 -20.26 13.62 22.64
CA LEU A 703 -20.28 14.64 23.67
C LEU A 703 -19.33 15.80 23.29
N PRO A 704 -19.60 17.02 23.78
CA PRO A 704 -18.61 18.09 23.79
C PRO A 704 -17.29 17.64 24.44
N LEU A 705 -16.17 18.27 24.11
CA LEU A 705 -14.84 17.85 24.61
C LEU A 705 -14.79 17.75 26.14
N TRP A 706 -15.41 18.71 26.86
CA TRP A 706 -15.55 18.65 28.32
C TRP A 706 -16.38 17.46 28.81
N GLY A 707 -17.45 17.10 28.10
CA GLY A 707 -18.25 15.92 28.42
C GLY A 707 -17.48 14.62 28.22
N ARG A 708 -16.60 14.56 27.22
CA ARG A 708 -15.68 13.44 26.99
C ARG A 708 -14.66 13.32 28.13
N TYR A 709 -14.07 14.44 28.54
CA TYR A 709 -13.16 14.50 29.69
C TYR A 709 -13.83 14.00 30.97
N LYS A 710 -15.01 14.56 31.30
CA LYS A 710 -15.79 14.19 32.49
C LYS A 710 -16.16 12.72 32.50
N TRP A 711 -16.52 12.15 31.35
CA TRP A 711 -16.82 10.72 31.25
C TRP A 711 -15.60 9.86 31.66
N VAL A 712 -14.39 10.23 31.26
CA VAL A 712 -13.18 9.51 31.68
C VAL A 712 -12.91 9.66 33.17
N GLU A 713 -13.11 10.86 33.73
CA GLU A 713 -13.00 11.12 35.17
C GLU A 713 -13.95 10.21 35.96
N ASP A 714 -15.21 10.12 35.54
CA ASP A 714 -16.23 9.28 36.17
C ASP A 714 -15.92 7.77 36.06
N HIS A 715 -15.10 7.35 35.08
CA HIS A 715 -14.70 5.96 34.81
C HIS A 715 -13.24 5.66 35.12
N LEU A 716 -12.55 6.56 35.83
CA LEU A 716 -11.10 6.48 36.04
C LEU A 716 -10.71 5.21 36.81
N ALA A 717 -11.55 4.78 37.76
CA ALA A 717 -11.34 3.54 38.52
C ALA A 717 -11.28 2.31 37.61
N GLN A 718 -12.19 2.19 36.65
CA GLN A 718 -12.21 1.08 35.68
C GLN A 718 -11.03 1.18 34.71
N ILE A 719 -10.62 2.39 34.32
CA ILE A 719 -9.46 2.60 33.45
C ILE A 719 -8.16 2.15 34.14
N VAL A 720 -7.97 2.55 35.40
CA VAL A 720 -6.83 2.12 36.22
C VAL A 720 -6.87 0.61 36.48
N GLU A 721 -8.05 0.03 36.68
CA GLU A 721 -8.21 -1.42 36.81
C GLU A 721 -7.80 -2.16 35.53
N ASN A 722 -8.22 -1.69 34.34
CA ASN A 722 -7.80 -2.28 33.07
C ASN A 722 -6.28 -2.20 32.85
N ALA A 723 -5.65 -1.12 33.30
CA ALA A 723 -4.20 -0.94 33.18
C ALA A 723 -3.41 -1.82 34.17
N THR A 724 -3.97 -2.12 35.34
CA THR A 724 -3.30 -2.94 36.37
C THR A 724 -3.52 -4.44 36.16
N ASP A 725 -4.73 -4.84 35.76
CA ASP A 725 -5.05 -6.21 35.37
C ASP A 725 -5.97 -6.23 34.13
N PRO A 726 -5.37 -6.28 32.92
CA PRO A 726 -6.13 -6.28 31.66
C PRO A 726 -7.09 -7.45 31.48
N PHE A 727 -7.00 -8.50 32.30
CA PHE A 727 -7.84 -9.69 32.18
C PHE A 727 -8.87 -9.81 33.31
N ARG A 728 -8.94 -8.82 34.21
CA ARG A 728 -9.89 -8.82 35.31
C ARG A 728 -11.33 -8.70 34.80
N MET A 729 -12.21 -9.56 35.31
CA MET A 729 -13.63 -9.57 34.97
C MET A 729 -14.39 -8.52 35.80
N THR A 730 -15.19 -7.69 35.12
CA THR A 730 -16.00 -6.66 35.80
C THR A 730 -17.26 -7.31 36.37
N LEU A 731 -17.42 -7.38 37.70
CA LEU A 731 -18.72 -7.70 38.31
C LEU A 731 -19.55 -6.42 38.35
N HIS A 732 -20.61 -6.33 37.53
CA HIS A 732 -21.65 -5.32 37.75
C HIS A 732 -22.44 -5.71 39.00
N LEU A 733 -22.06 -5.15 40.16
CA LEU A 733 -22.94 -5.08 41.32
C LEU A 733 -24.01 -4.03 41.02
N SER A 734 -25.13 -4.46 40.42
CA SER A 734 -26.35 -3.69 40.50
C SER A 734 -26.84 -3.75 41.95
N SER A 735 -26.84 -2.59 42.61
CA SER A 735 -27.42 -2.41 43.94
C SER A 735 -28.89 -2.82 43.92
N ARG A 736 -29.23 -3.99 44.43
CA ARG A 736 -30.56 -4.22 45.02
C ARG A 736 -30.49 -3.74 46.46
N ARG A 737 -30.81 -2.47 46.66
CA ARG A 737 -31.49 -2.05 47.88
C ARG A 737 -32.94 -2.53 47.74
N GLY A 738 -33.27 -3.55 48.50
CA GLY A 738 -34.64 -3.98 48.79
C GLY A 738 -34.54 -4.64 50.15
N GLY A 739 -35.04 -3.96 51.17
CA GLY A 739 -35.19 -4.54 52.49
C GLY A 739 -36.18 -5.69 52.44
N ASP A 740 -35.98 -6.66 53.32
CA ASP A 740 -37.01 -7.17 54.22
C ASP A 740 -36.29 -7.91 55.36
N GLU A 741 -36.89 -7.80 56.54
CA GLU A 741 -36.40 -8.22 57.85
C GLU A 741 -36.51 -9.73 58.10
N ASP A 742 -35.90 -10.14 59.22
CA ASP A 742 -36.15 -11.32 60.06
C ASP A 742 -35.37 -12.64 59.83
N GLY A 743 -34.68 -13.07 60.90
CA GLY A 743 -34.39 -14.49 61.18
C GLY A 743 -33.03 -14.78 61.84
N ASP A 744 -33.02 -14.84 63.17
CA ASP A 744 -31.91 -15.21 64.08
C ASP A 744 -31.13 -16.50 63.75
N ALA A 745 -29.82 -16.49 64.06
CA ALA A 745 -29.15 -17.40 65.04
C ALA A 745 -27.64 -17.64 64.71
N ASP A 746 -26.80 -17.08 65.58
CA ASP A 746 -25.57 -17.63 66.21
C ASP A 746 -24.82 -18.81 65.56
N ASP A 747 -23.55 -18.62 65.19
CA ASP A 747 -22.39 -19.19 65.92
C ASP A 747 -21.07 -18.64 65.36
N GLY A 748 -20.14 -18.34 66.25
CA GLY A 748 -18.85 -17.72 65.94
C GLY A 748 -17.75 -18.73 65.60
N SER A 749 -16.89 -18.36 64.65
CA SER A 749 -15.46 -18.65 64.78
C SER A 749 -14.65 -17.77 63.84
N SER A 750 -13.72 -17.01 64.44
CA SER A 750 -12.70 -16.26 63.72
C SER A 750 -11.68 -17.22 63.11
N SER A 751 -11.38 -17.07 61.82
CA SER A 751 -10.05 -17.41 61.33
C SER A 751 -9.64 -16.49 60.18
N ASN A 752 -8.60 -15.71 60.48
CA ASN A 752 -7.68 -15.06 59.56
C ASN A 752 -7.42 -15.90 58.28
N GLY A 753 -7.59 -15.30 57.11
CA GLY A 753 -7.38 -15.97 55.82
C GLY A 753 -7.14 -15.00 54.69
N ASN A 754 -6.02 -14.28 54.75
CA ASN A 754 -5.50 -13.45 53.69
C ASN A 754 -5.12 -14.37 52.50
N GLY A 755 -5.96 -14.45 51.47
CA GLY A 755 -5.74 -15.37 50.36
C GLY A 755 -6.51 -14.97 49.10
N ARG A 756 -6.13 -13.85 48.47
CA ARG A 756 -6.48 -13.59 47.06
C ARG A 756 -5.70 -14.58 46.19
N GLY A 757 -6.25 -15.79 46.02
CA GLY A 757 -5.71 -16.82 45.14
C GLY A 757 -5.76 -16.36 43.69
N ARG A 758 -4.60 -16.08 43.12
CA ARG A 758 -4.42 -15.83 41.68
C ARG A 758 -4.64 -17.18 40.97
N LEU A 759 -5.73 -17.30 40.20
CA LEU A 759 -6.00 -18.48 39.39
C LEU A 759 -4.77 -18.82 38.52
N SER A 760 -4.41 -20.10 38.46
CA SER A 760 -3.32 -20.56 37.60
C SER A 760 -3.66 -20.34 36.12
N ARG A 761 -2.64 -20.27 35.26
CA ARG A 761 -2.84 -20.10 33.79
C ARG A 761 -3.71 -21.20 33.16
N GLN A 762 -3.78 -22.37 33.79
CA GLN A 762 -4.59 -23.49 33.33
C GLN A 762 -6.05 -23.32 33.76
N GLU A 763 -6.31 -22.95 35.01
CA GLU A 763 -7.66 -22.67 35.52
C GLU A 763 -8.29 -21.47 34.80
N GLN A 764 -7.51 -20.42 34.53
CA GLN A 764 -7.96 -19.28 33.71
C GLN A 764 -8.38 -19.72 32.29
N ARG A 765 -7.68 -20.70 31.72
CA ARG A 765 -7.97 -21.22 30.37
C ARG A 765 -9.23 -22.09 30.35
N GLU A 766 -9.44 -22.90 31.38
CA GLU A 766 -10.63 -23.75 31.53
C GLU A 766 -11.87 -22.92 31.81
N VAL A 767 -11.79 -21.97 32.76
CA VAL A 767 -12.86 -21.02 33.07
C VAL A 767 -13.23 -20.18 31.86
N MET A 768 -12.25 -19.67 31.09
CA MET A 768 -12.53 -18.92 29.87
C MET A 768 -13.12 -19.78 28.75
N ALA A 769 -12.68 -21.04 28.60
CA ALA A 769 -13.26 -21.94 27.61
C ALA A 769 -14.75 -22.25 27.91
N GLU A 770 -15.07 -22.40 29.19
CA GLU A 770 -16.42 -22.67 29.68
C GLU A 770 -17.33 -21.41 29.62
N LEU A 771 -16.79 -20.23 29.97
CA LEU A 771 -17.45 -18.93 29.82
C LEU A 771 -17.82 -18.62 28.36
N MET A 772 -16.91 -18.89 27.43
CA MET A 772 -17.09 -18.59 26.00
C MET A 772 -18.13 -19.50 25.33
N ALA A 773 -18.48 -20.62 25.97
CA ALA A 773 -19.53 -21.53 25.52
C ALA A 773 -20.94 -21.12 26.01
N SER A 774 -21.06 -20.25 27.01
CA SER A 774 -22.33 -19.89 27.66
C SER A 774 -22.84 -18.51 27.24
N LYS A 775 -24.07 -18.44 26.73
CA LYS A 775 -24.76 -17.16 26.42
C LYS A 775 -25.06 -16.31 27.67
N ALA A 776 -25.00 -16.88 28.87
CA ALA A 776 -25.38 -16.19 30.11
C ALA A 776 -24.32 -15.20 30.64
N VAL A 777 -23.12 -15.16 30.04
CA VAL A 777 -21.93 -14.49 30.63
C VAL A 777 -21.45 -13.27 29.85
N GLN A 778 -22.32 -12.60 29.08
CA GLN A 778 -21.99 -11.30 28.49
C GLN A 778 -21.77 -10.19 29.54
N SER A 779 -22.11 -10.44 30.82
CA SER A 779 -21.91 -9.52 31.93
C SER A 779 -20.51 -9.58 32.60
N GLN A 780 -19.64 -10.54 32.27
CA GLN A 780 -18.34 -10.73 32.93
C GLN A 780 -17.11 -10.58 31.99
N ILE A 781 -17.20 -9.78 30.92
CA ILE A 781 -16.04 -9.49 30.06
C ILE A 781 -15.19 -8.34 30.66
N PRO A 782 -13.86 -8.32 30.41
CA PRO A 782 -13.01 -7.19 30.76
C PRO A 782 -13.58 -5.87 30.21
N TYR A 783 -13.51 -4.80 30.99
CA TYR A 783 -14.20 -3.54 30.67
C TYR A 783 -13.77 -2.96 29.33
N TRP A 784 -12.47 -2.98 29.04
CA TRP A 784 -11.91 -2.47 27.78
C TRP A 784 -12.36 -3.23 26.52
N TRP A 785 -12.84 -4.48 26.63
CA TRP A 785 -13.39 -5.23 25.48
C TRP A 785 -14.68 -4.63 24.93
N LYS A 786 -15.36 -3.79 25.72
CA LYS A 786 -16.59 -3.12 25.33
C LYS A 786 -16.33 -1.91 24.42
N ALA A 787 -15.12 -1.36 24.40
CA ALA A 787 -14.78 -0.19 23.57
C ALA A 787 -14.90 -0.51 22.07
N GLU A 788 -15.22 0.50 21.24
CA GLU A 788 -15.23 0.34 19.77
C GLU A 788 -13.83 0.03 19.21
N ASN A 789 -12.78 0.61 19.81
CA ASN A 789 -11.38 0.39 19.45
C ASN A 789 -10.61 -0.16 20.66
N PRO A 790 -10.77 -1.46 20.98
CA PRO A 790 -10.36 -2.01 22.26
C PRO A 790 -8.85 -1.97 22.52
N PHE A 791 -7.99 -2.25 21.52
CA PHE A 791 -6.54 -2.25 21.75
C PHE A 791 -5.96 -0.84 21.85
N GLN A 792 -6.42 0.11 21.05
CA GLN A 792 -6.04 1.52 21.19
C GLN A 792 -6.54 2.09 22.53
N PHE A 793 -7.76 1.74 22.95
CA PHE A 793 -8.30 2.16 24.24
C PHE A 793 -7.46 1.62 25.40
N LEU A 794 -7.10 0.33 25.36
CA LEU A 794 -6.23 -0.29 26.35
C LEU A 794 -4.83 0.36 26.39
N ALA A 795 -4.25 0.69 25.23
CA ALA A 795 -2.99 1.44 25.14
C ALA A 795 -3.08 2.77 25.89
N THR A 796 -4.19 3.49 25.69
CA THR A 796 -4.45 4.77 26.35
C THR A 796 -4.71 4.60 27.85
N CYS A 797 -5.35 3.51 28.27
CA CYS A 797 -5.54 3.18 29.70
C CYS A 797 -4.20 2.99 30.42
N PHE A 798 -3.25 2.26 29.81
CA PHE A 798 -1.90 2.12 30.37
C PHE A 798 -1.21 3.47 30.51
N GLU A 799 -1.32 4.34 29.50
CA GLU A 799 -0.69 5.66 29.50
C GLU A 799 -1.29 6.59 30.56
N ILE A 800 -2.62 6.65 30.69
CA ILE A 800 -3.32 7.41 31.73
C ILE A 800 -2.91 6.93 33.13
N HIS A 801 -2.83 5.61 33.34
CA HIS A 801 -2.42 5.05 34.63
C HIS A 801 -0.99 5.45 35.00
N LYS A 802 -0.05 5.35 34.06
CA LYS A 802 1.35 5.76 34.28
C LYS A 802 1.49 7.27 34.50
N ALA A 803 0.77 8.08 33.74
CA ALA A 803 0.75 9.52 33.91
C ALA A 803 0.24 9.92 35.30
N ASN A 804 -0.88 9.35 35.75
CA ASN A 804 -1.42 9.57 37.09
C ASN A 804 -0.46 9.09 38.20
N ALA A 805 0.23 7.96 37.99
CA ALA A 805 1.17 7.40 38.96
C ALA A 805 2.51 8.17 39.04
N SER A 806 2.79 9.07 38.08
CA SER A 806 4.05 9.83 38.02
C SER A 806 4.18 10.92 39.10
N GLY A 807 3.07 11.29 39.77
CA GLY A 807 3.01 12.37 40.76
C GLY A 807 2.91 13.77 40.15
N ASP A 808 3.51 14.00 38.97
CA ASP A 808 3.37 15.23 38.18
C ASP A 808 3.04 14.87 36.71
N PRO A 809 1.74 14.71 36.38
CA PRO A 809 1.30 14.34 35.04
C PRO A 809 1.80 15.28 33.94
N ALA A 810 2.02 16.58 34.21
CA ALA A 810 2.47 17.53 33.19
C ALA A 810 3.90 17.22 32.70
N ARG A 811 4.75 16.66 33.55
CA ARG A 811 6.12 16.26 33.21
C ARG A 811 6.23 14.82 32.70
N TYR A 812 5.15 14.04 32.78
CA TYR A 812 5.13 12.68 32.27
C TYR A 812 5.36 12.68 30.75
N VAL A 813 6.31 11.86 30.31
CA VAL A 813 6.68 11.72 28.89
C VAL A 813 5.78 10.65 28.26
N SER A 814 4.86 11.11 27.40
CA SER A 814 3.86 10.28 26.73
C SER A 814 4.28 9.91 25.30
N HIS A 815 4.05 8.65 24.95
CA HIS A 815 4.37 8.05 23.65
C HIS A 815 3.12 7.74 22.83
N VAL A 816 1.95 7.66 23.47
CA VAL A 816 0.69 7.34 22.78
C VAL A 816 0.27 8.49 21.84
N PRO A 817 0.00 8.19 20.56
CA PRO A 817 -0.56 9.18 19.64
C PRO A 817 -2.01 9.52 20.00
N VAL A 818 -2.35 10.79 19.94
CA VAL A 818 -3.73 11.29 20.05
C VAL A 818 -4.25 11.59 18.65
N HIS A 819 -5.47 11.13 18.35
CA HIS A 819 -6.05 11.19 17.01
C HIS A 819 -7.05 12.34 16.92
N GLN A 820 -7.00 13.09 15.84
CA GLN A 820 -7.99 14.10 15.48
C GLN A 820 -8.59 13.71 14.13
N ASP A 821 -9.89 13.40 14.12
CA ASP A 821 -10.58 12.83 12.95
C ASP A 821 -11.49 13.87 12.30
N GLY A 822 -11.45 13.97 10.97
CA GLY A 822 -12.33 14.84 10.20
C GLY A 822 -13.79 14.37 10.24
N SER A 823 -14.73 15.28 10.52
CA SER A 823 -16.18 15.01 10.54
C SER A 823 -16.74 14.79 9.13
N CYS A 824 -16.55 13.59 8.57
CA CYS A 824 -16.89 13.25 7.18
C CYS A 824 -16.14 14.15 6.18
N ASN A 825 -14.80 14.03 6.20
CA ASN A 825 -13.86 14.90 5.48
C ASN A 825 -14.22 15.17 4.00
N GLY A 826 -14.70 14.17 3.26
CA GLY A 826 -15.14 14.38 1.86
C GLY A 826 -16.27 15.42 1.72
N LEU A 827 -17.24 15.46 2.65
CA LEU A 827 -18.27 16.49 2.67
C LEU A 827 -17.73 17.85 3.14
N GLN A 828 -16.75 17.86 4.05
CA GLN A 828 -16.07 19.10 4.46
C GLN A 828 -15.43 19.79 3.24
N HIS A 829 -14.70 19.05 2.40
CA HIS A 829 -14.12 19.61 1.18
C HIS A 829 -15.19 20.05 0.18
N TYR A 830 -16.29 19.30 0.00
CA TYR A 830 -17.38 19.73 -0.88
C TYR A 830 -18.08 21.00 -0.37
N ALA A 831 -18.35 21.10 0.93
CA ALA A 831 -18.97 22.27 1.53
C ALA A 831 -18.08 23.51 1.40
N ALA A 832 -16.76 23.36 1.57
CA ALA A 832 -15.80 24.43 1.34
C ALA A 832 -15.71 24.86 -0.14
N LEU A 833 -15.63 23.91 -1.08
CA LEU A 833 -15.61 24.20 -2.52
C LEU A 833 -16.88 24.90 -3.00
N GLY A 834 -18.04 24.45 -2.54
CA GLY A 834 -19.34 25.03 -2.88
C GLY A 834 -19.77 26.22 -2.02
N ARG A 835 -18.97 26.58 -1.00
CA ARG A 835 -19.31 27.55 0.05
C ARG A 835 -20.71 27.31 0.64
N ASP A 836 -21.03 26.05 0.94
CA ASP A 836 -22.33 25.61 1.45
C ASP A 836 -22.43 25.84 2.97
N LEU A 837 -23.19 26.83 3.42
CA LEU A 837 -23.30 27.18 4.84
C LEU A 837 -24.00 26.09 5.65
N THR A 838 -25.17 25.62 5.19
CA THR A 838 -25.93 24.56 5.85
C THR A 838 -25.16 23.25 5.89
N GLY A 839 -24.54 22.89 4.74
CA GLY A 839 -23.67 21.74 4.66
C GLY A 839 -22.45 21.87 5.57
N GLY A 840 -21.82 23.04 5.60
CA GLY A 840 -20.66 23.37 6.42
C GLY A 840 -20.94 23.24 7.92
N TYR A 841 -22.09 23.73 8.38
CA TYR A 841 -22.54 23.54 9.77
C TYR A 841 -22.71 22.06 10.10
N ALA A 842 -23.36 21.28 9.21
CA ALA A 842 -23.59 19.85 9.42
C ALA A 842 -22.31 19.00 9.51
N VAL A 843 -21.18 19.50 8.99
CA VAL A 843 -19.87 18.84 8.98
C VAL A 843 -18.79 19.59 9.79
N ASN A 844 -19.23 20.45 10.72
CA ASN A 844 -18.38 21.14 11.68
C ASN A 844 -17.34 22.10 11.06
N LEU A 845 -17.64 22.70 9.90
CA LEU A 845 -16.85 23.84 9.37
C LEU A 845 -17.21 25.15 10.07
N CYS A 846 -18.39 25.22 10.69
CA CYS A 846 -18.82 26.37 11.47
C CYS A 846 -18.53 26.15 12.97
N PRO A 847 -18.14 27.20 13.72
CA PRO A 847 -18.03 27.13 15.17
C PRO A 847 -19.34 26.69 15.82
N SER A 848 -19.26 25.82 16.82
CA SER A 848 -20.39 25.25 17.53
C SER A 848 -19.93 24.71 18.89
N ASP A 849 -20.77 24.80 19.92
CA ASP A 849 -20.46 24.32 21.28
C ASP A 849 -20.45 22.79 21.39
N LYS A 850 -21.14 22.11 20.47
CA LYS A 850 -21.22 20.64 20.38
C LYS A 850 -20.87 20.15 18.98
N PRO A 851 -20.35 18.91 18.84
CA PRO A 851 -20.11 18.34 17.53
C PRO A 851 -21.44 18.08 16.81
N GLN A 852 -21.54 18.53 15.56
CA GLN A 852 -22.64 18.20 14.66
C GLN A 852 -22.40 16.83 14.04
N ASP A 853 -23.46 16.04 13.92
CA ASP A 853 -23.41 14.70 13.33
C ASP A 853 -24.30 14.65 12.07
N VAL A 854 -23.66 14.82 10.92
CA VAL A 854 -24.29 14.73 9.60
C VAL A 854 -25.12 13.46 9.42
N TYR A 855 -24.70 12.33 10.00
CA TYR A 855 -25.40 11.06 9.85
C TYR A 855 -26.71 11.07 10.64
N THR A 856 -26.73 11.69 11.82
CA THR A 856 -27.94 11.85 12.63
C THR A 856 -28.91 12.82 11.96
N GLY A 857 -28.40 13.92 11.37
CA GLY A 857 -29.20 14.87 10.60
C GLY A 857 -29.90 14.20 9.41
N VAL A 858 -29.15 13.50 8.55
CA VAL A 858 -29.73 12.73 7.43
C VAL A 858 -30.67 11.64 7.92
N CYS A 859 -30.33 10.93 8.99
CA CYS A 859 -31.20 9.90 9.58
C CYS A 859 -32.56 10.46 9.98
N ALA A 860 -32.60 11.65 10.59
CA ALA A 860 -33.85 12.30 10.99
C ALA A 860 -34.73 12.66 9.78
N LEU A 861 -34.13 13.18 8.71
CA LEU A 861 -34.82 13.48 7.45
C LEU A 861 -35.37 12.20 6.79
N VAL A 862 -34.55 11.15 6.70
CA VAL A 862 -34.97 9.85 6.15
C VAL A 862 -36.09 9.26 6.97
N ARG A 863 -35.98 9.27 8.31
CA ARG A 863 -37.02 8.76 9.20
C ARG A 863 -38.36 9.47 8.98
N LYS A 864 -38.35 10.80 8.93
CA LYS A 864 -39.55 11.61 8.67
C LYS A 864 -40.20 11.25 7.33
N ARG A 865 -39.39 11.06 6.27
CA ARG A 865 -39.88 10.67 4.94
C ARG A 865 -40.47 9.26 4.93
N VAL A 866 -39.80 8.31 5.60
CA VAL A 866 -40.25 6.92 5.73
C VAL A 866 -41.56 6.82 6.50
N GLU A 867 -41.72 7.56 7.60
CA GLU A 867 -42.95 7.61 8.38
C GLU A 867 -44.11 8.21 7.56
N ALA A 868 -43.86 9.28 6.81
CA ALA A 868 -44.84 9.87 5.92
C ALA A 868 -45.26 8.92 4.78
N ASP A 869 -44.30 8.24 4.14
CA ASP A 869 -44.57 7.28 3.08
C ASP A 869 -45.30 6.03 3.61
N ALA A 870 -45.00 5.58 4.83
CA ALA A 870 -45.73 4.49 5.48
C ALA A 870 -47.18 4.90 5.79
N ALA A 871 -47.40 6.12 6.27
CA ALA A 871 -48.74 6.67 6.47
C ALA A 871 -49.52 6.82 5.15
N ALA A 872 -48.82 7.10 4.04
CA ALA A 872 -49.38 7.15 2.69
C ALA A 872 -49.59 5.76 2.05
N GLY A 873 -49.31 4.66 2.77
CA GLY A 873 -49.55 3.30 2.30
C GLY A 873 -48.46 2.73 1.37
N VAL A 874 -47.26 3.32 1.33
CA VAL A 874 -46.13 2.77 0.57
C VAL A 874 -45.70 1.44 1.19
N ALA A 875 -45.75 0.38 0.39
CA ALA A 875 -45.51 -0.99 0.83
C ALA A 875 -44.09 -1.18 1.39
N GLU A 876 -43.08 -0.58 0.75
CA GLU A 876 -41.68 -0.64 1.17
C GLU A 876 -41.42 0.03 2.51
N ALA A 877 -41.98 1.23 2.73
CA ALA A 877 -41.85 1.95 3.99
C ALA A 877 -42.54 1.21 5.14
N SER A 878 -43.75 0.69 4.88
CA SER A 878 -44.50 -0.11 5.85
C SER A 878 -43.79 -1.41 6.21
N ALA A 879 -43.21 -2.12 5.24
CA ALA A 879 -42.47 -3.35 5.48
C ALA A 879 -41.17 -3.11 6.25
N LEU A 880 -40.50 -1.98 6.00
CA LEU A 880 -39.32 -1.60 6.78
C LEU A 880 -39.65 -1.40 8.26
N LEU A 881 -40.64 -0.55 8.55
CA LEU A 881 -40.99 -0.17 9.92
C LEU A 881 -41.55 -1.35 10.74
N ARG A 882 -42.08 -2.39 10.09
CA ARG A 882 -42.46 -3.65 10.76
C ARG A 882 -41.27 -4.44 11.30
N VAL A 883 -40.11 -4.34 10.65
CA VAL A 883 -38.92 -5.13 10.99
C VAL A 883 -37.93 -4.31 11.81
N THR A 884 -37.72 -3.04 11.48
CA THR A 884 -36.69 -2.23 12.12
C THR A 884 -36.97 -0.73 12.06
N THR A 885 -36.34 0.01 12.96
CA THR A 885 -36.32 1.46 12.96
C THR A 885 -35.20 2.00 12.07
N VAL A 886 -35.45 3.15 11.45
CA VAL A 886 -34.41 3.91 10.73
C VAL A 886 -33.54 4.59 11.76
N ASP A 887 -32.31 4.11 11.94
CA ASP A 887 -31.31 4.66 12.86
C ASP A 887 -30.04 5.10 12.12
N ARG A 888 -29.13 5.74 12.87
CA ARG A 888 -27.85 6.21 12.34
C ARG A 888 -27.04 5.09 11.70
N LYS A 889 -27.03 3.88 12.30
CA LYS A 889 -26.24 2.72 11.83
C LYS A 889 -26.69 2.23 10.46
N LEU A 890 -27.98 2.34 10.13
CA LEU A 890 -28.53 1.96 8.84
C LEU A 890 -28.07 2.89 7.70
N VAL A 891 -28.02 4.21 7.94
CA VAL A 891 -27.72 5.22 6.90
C VAL A 891 -26.25 5.63 6.82
N LYS A 892 -25.48 5.49 7.92
CA LYS A 892 -24.09 5.99 8.05
C LYS A 892 -23.20 5.56 6.89
N GLN A 893 -23.20 4.27 6.55
CA GLN A 893 -22.30 3.75 5.51
C GLN A 893 -22.62 4.33 4.12
N THR A 894 -23.91 4.47 3.80
CA THR A 894 -24.35 5.04 2.52
C THR A 894 -24.01 6.51 2.43
N VAL A 895 -24.31 7.31 3.45
CA VAL A 895 -23.91 8.74 3.51
C VAL A 895 -22.40 8.92 3.36
N MET A 896 -21.61 8.19 4.17
CA MET A 896 -20.14 8.27 4.15
C MET A 896 -19.54 7.90 2.79
N THR A 897 -20.08 6.90 2.10
CA THR A 897 -19.52 6.44 0.82
C THR A 897 -20.06 7.19 -0.40
N SER A 898 -21.12 7.99 -0.23
CA SER A 898 -21.77 8.69 -1.36
C SER A 898 -20.93 9.83 -1.91
N VAL A 899 -20.24 10.57 -1.04
CA VAL A 899 -19.26 11.57 -1.47
C VAL A 899 -18.05 10.99 -2.18
N TYR A 900 -17.76 9.71 -1.94
CA TYR A 900 -16.70 8.96 -2.59
C TYR A 900 -17.18 8.18 -3.82
N GLY A 901 -18.34 8.54 -4.38
CA GLY A 901 -18.82 8.03 -5.66
C GLY A 901 -19.42 6.63 -5.59
N VAL A 902 -20.00 6.24 -4.45
CA VAL A 902 -20.81 5.01 -4.39
C VAL A 902 -21.94 5.10 -5.41
N THR A 903 -22.12 4.05 -6.21
CA THR A 903 -23.27 3.97 -7.12
C THR A 903 -24.51 3.61 -6.32
N PHE A 904 -25.70 3.90 -6.87
CA PHE A 904 -26.97 3.45 -6.30
C PHE A 904 -26.99 1.94 -6.00
N VAL A 905 -26.39 1.14 -6.89
CA VAL A 905 -26.26 -0.32 -6.70
C VAL A 905 -25.42 -0.66 -5.47
N GLY A 906 -24.33 0.08 -5.25
CA GLY A 906 -23.48 -0.05 -4.06
C GLY A 906 -24.20 0.39 -2.78
N ALA A 907 -24.84 1.55 -2.79
CA ALA A 907 -25.66 2.05 -1.67
C ALA A 907 -26.74 1.04 -1.27
N ARG A 908 -27.51 0.53 -2.25
CA ARG A 908 -28.52 -0.52 -2.04
C ARG A 908 -27.91 -1.77 -1.40
N ALA A 909 -26.74 -2.21 -1.85
CA ALA A 909 -26.10 -3.40 -1.30
C ALA A 909 -25.66 -3.19 0.17
N GLN A 910 -25.16 -2.00 0.51
CA GLN A 910 -24.80 -1.64 1.88
C GLN A 910 -26.02 -1.68 2.81
N VAL A 911 -27.11 -1.00 2.42
CA VAL A 911 -28.37 -1.00 3.17
C VAL A 911 -28.92 -2.42 3.30
N GLY A 912 -28.94 -3.18 2.21
CA GLY A 912 -29.44 -4.55 2.22
C GLY A 912 -28.65 -5.49 3.14
N ASN A 913 -27.33 -5.32 3.25
CA ASN A 913 -26.53 -6.07 4.21
C ASN A 913 -26.90 -5.73 5.66
N ARG A 914 -27.11 -4.43 5.96
CA ARG A 914 -27.56 -3.99 7.30
C ARG A 914 -28.96 -4.50 7.65
N LEU A 915 -29.87 -4.53 6.69
CA LEU A 915 -31.21 -5.07 6.90
C LEU A 915 -31.17 -6.58 7.15
N LYS A 916 -30.31 -7.33 6.45
CA LYS A 916 -30.10 -8.76 6.73
C LYS A 916 -29.57 -9.02 8.13
N GLU A 917 -28.60 -8.21 8.59
CA GLU A 917 -28.06 -8.29 9.96
C GLU A 917 -29.16 -8.09 11.02
N ARG A 918 -30.24 -7.39 10.68
CA ARG A 918 -31.39 -7.11 11.55
C ARG A 918 -32.53 -8.13 11.44
N GLY A 919 -32.33 -9.25 10.72
CA GLY A 919 -33.33 -10.31 10.63
C GLY A 919 -34.39 -10.09 9.55
N PHE A 920 -34.11 -9.30 8.51
CA PHE A 920 -35.03 -9.18 7.37
C PHE A 920 -34.91 -10.42 6.46
N GLU A 921 -35.89 -11.33 6.53
CA GLU A 921 -35.83 -12.67 5.90
C GLU A 921 -36.41 -12.76 4.48
N ASP A 922 -37.43 -11.96 4.16
CA ASP A 922 -38.03 -11.94 2.82
C ASP A 922 -37.06 -11.33 1.80
N ASN A 923 -36.43 -12.18 0.99
CA ASN A 923 -35.42 -11.78 -0.01
C ASN A 923 -35.98 -10.85 -1.11
N GLN A 924 -37.25 -11.01 -1.51
CA GLN A 924 -37.83 -10.21 -2.57
C GLN A 924 -38.17 -8.82 -2.04
N MET A 925 -38.77 -8.76 -0.85
CA MET A 925 -39.10 -7.49 -0.22
C MET A 925 -37.85 -6.76 0.30
N LEU A 926 -36.85 -7.49 0.78
CA LEU A 926 -35.54 -6.94 1.14
C LEU A 926 -34.92 -6.17 -0.01
N TYR A 927 -34.97 -6.69 -1.24
CA TYR A 927 -34.46 -5.98 -2.41
C TYR A 927 -35.16 -4.64 -2.60
N LYS A 928 -36.50 -4.63 -2.53
CA LYS A 928 -37.33 -3.42 -2.72
C LYS A 928 -37.10 -2.40 -1.60
N VAL A 929 -37.12 -2.84 -0.35
CA VAL A 929 -36.85 -1.99 0.83
C VAL A 929 -35.43 -1.41 0.79
N SER A 930 -34.44 -2.21 0.37
CA SER A 930 -33.06 -1.73 0.21
C SER A 930 -32.96 -0.66 -0.88
N CYS A 931 -33.69 -0.81 -2.00
CA CYS A 931 -33.75 0.19 -3.06
C CYS A 931 -34.40 1.48 -2.55
N TYR A 932 -35.53 1.35 -1.86
CA TYR A 932 -36.28 2.46 -1.30
C TYR A 932 -35.41 3.27 -0.32
N ILE A 933 -34.84 2.63 0.70
CA ILE A 933 -34.02 3.34 1.69
C ILE A 933 -32.75 3.92 1.09
N ALA A 934 -32.07 3.23 0.19
CA ALA A 934 -30.91 3.79 -0.49
C ALA A 934 -31.27 5.04 -1.30
N LYS A 935 -32.42 5.02 -2.00
CA LYS A 935 -32.92 6.18 -2.76
C LYS A 935 -33.25 7.33 -1.83
N THR A 936 -34.08 7.10 -0.82
CA THR A 936 -34.51 8.12 0.15
C THR A 936 -33.31 8.74 0.88
N THR A 937 -32.32 7.92 1.26
CA THR A 937 -31.09 8.41 1.92
C THR A 937 -30.28 9.32 1.01
N LEU A 938 -30.10 8.96 -0.26
CA LEU A 938 -29.39 9.80 -1.23
C LEU A 938 -30.14 11.09 -1.53
N GLU A 939 -31.47 11.05 -1.61
CA GLU A 939 -32.31 12.24 -1.81
C GLU A 939 -32.19 13.21 -0.63
N CYS A 940 -32.37 12.72 0.61
CA CYS A 940 -32.22 13.54 1.82
C CYS A 940 -30.81 14.12 1.96
N LEU A 941 -29.77 13.35 1.60
CA LEU A 941 -28.40 13.84 1.60
C LEU A 941 -28.23 15.01 0.60
N HIS A 942 -28.76 14.86 -0.61
CA HIS A 942 -28.68 15.92 -1.64
C HIS A 942 -29.50 17.16 -1.31
N GLU A 943 -30.62 17.01 -0.59
CA GLU A 943 -31.42 18.15 -0.10
C GLU A 943 -30.64 18.98 0.92
N MET A 944 -29.82 18.33 1.76
CA MET A 944 -29.01 19.00 2.79
C MET A 944 -27.72 19.65 2.26
N PHE A 945 -27.24 19.23 1.08
CA PHE A 945 -25.96 19.65 0.50
C PHE A 945 -26.13 20.09 -0.97
N GLN A 946 -26.89 21.16 -1.21
CA GLN A 946 -27.28 21.57 -2.55
C GLN A 946 -26.10 22.10 -3.39
N ASN A 947 -25.25 22.96 -2.81
CA ASN A 947 -24.11 23.52 -3.54
C ASN A 947 -23.04 22.46 -3.81
N ALA A 948 -22.77 21.59 -2.84
CA ALA A 948 -21.92 20.42 -3.02
C ALA A 948 -22.41 19.49 -4.15
N LYS A 949 -23.73 19.28 -4.25
CA LYS A 949 -24.35 18.51 -5.34
C LYS A 949 -24.11 19.19 -6.70
N HIS A 950 -24.26 20.51 -6.79
CA HIS A 950 -23.96 21.26 -8.01
C HIS A 950 -22.50 21.10 -8.44
N THR A 951 -21.55 21.21 -7.50
CA THR A 951 -20.12 20.97 -7.77
C THR A 951 -19.85 19.54 -8.23
N MET A 952 -20.42 18.54 -7.56
CA MET A 952 -20.27 17.13 -7.95
C MET A 952 -20.83 16.85 -9.36
N HIS A 953 -21.97 17.46 -9.69
CA HIS A 953 -22.58 17.36 -11.01
C HIS A 953 -21.72 18.05 -12.08
N TRP A 954 -21.22 19.25 -11.80
CA TRP A 954 -20.32 19.98 -12.69
C TRP A 954 -19.04 19.19 -12.99
N LEU A 955 -18.38 18.63 -11.97
CA LEU A 955 -17.22 17.75 -12.14
C LEU A 955 -17.56 16.54 -13.02
N SER A 956 -18.69 15.87 -12.73
CA SER A 956 -19.16 14.73 -13.52
C SER A 956 -19.41 15.10 -14.98
N GLU A 957 -19.95 16.29 -15.24
CA GLU A 957 -20.26 16.76 -16.58
C GLU A 957 -18.99 17.11 -17.38
N CYS A 958 -18.02 17.76 -16.76
CA CYS A 958 -16.69 17.99 -17.36
C CYS A 958 -16.04 16.66 -17.76
N ALA A 959 -16.04 15.67 -16.86
CA ALA A 959 -15.52 14.34 -17.15
C ALA A 959 -16.29 13.61 -18.26
N ARG A 960 -17.62 13.82 -18.36
CA ARG A 960 -18.44 13.28 -19.45
C ARG A 960 -18.02 13.83 -20.80
N LEU A 961 -17.78 15.14 -20.87
CA LEU A 961 -17.39 15.85 -22.10
C LEU A 961 -15.98 15.41 -22.56
N ILE A 962 -15.01 15.38 -21.65
CA ILE A 962 -13.65 14.87 -21.93
C ILE A 962 -13.71 13.42 -22.44
N ALA A 963 -14.46 12.56 -21.75
CA ALA A 963 -14.60 11.16 -22.14
C ALA A 963 -15.38 10.96 -23.44
N LYS A 964 -16.24 11.92 -23.85
CA LYS A 964 -16.98 11.86 -25.11
C LYS A 964 -16.01 11.89 -26.29
N GLU A 965 -15.01 12.77 -26.24
CA GLU A 965 -13.91 12.93 -27.21
C GLU A 965 -12.87 11.79 -27.16
N GLY A 966 -13.02 10.84 -26.21
CA GLY A 966 -12.14 9.68 -26.12
C GLY A 966 -10.90 9.86 -25.25
N HIS A 967 -10.77 11.00 -24.58
CA HIS A 967 -9.66 11.29 -23.68
C HIS A 967 -9.94 10.84 -22.23
N GLY A 968 -8.90 10.40 -21.53
CA GLY A 968 -8.96 10.18 -20.08
C GLY A 968 -8.87 11.51 -19.32
N VAL A 969 -9.52 11.59 -18.16
CA VAL A 969 -9.48 12.81 -17.33
C VAL A 969 -8.14 12.91 -16.59
N MET A 970 -7.53 14.09 -16.66
CA MET A 970 -6.23 14.42 -16.07
C MET A 970 -6.28 15.82 -15.46
N TRP A 971 -5.59 16.04 -14.34
CA TRP A 971 -5.48 17.34 -13.66
C TRP A 971 -4.23 17.38 -12.78
N HIS A 972 -3.86 18.55 -12.28
CA HIS A 972 -2.84 18.70 -11.24
C HIS A 972 -3.46 18.95 -9.88
N THR A 973 -2.89 18.33 -8.85
CA THR A 973 -3.23 18.70 -7.47
C THR A 973 -2.71 20.09 -7.14
N PRO A 974 -3.26 20.77 -6.11
CA PRO A 974 -2.72 22.05 -5.62
C PRO A 974 -1.24 22.02 -5.21
N LEU A 975 -0.67 20.83 -5.00
CA LEU A 975 0.75 20.61 -4.69
C LEU A 975 1.61 20.27 -5.91
N GLY A 976 1.06 20.31 -7.13
CA GLY A 976 1.79 20.04 -8.36
C GLY A 976 1.83 18.57 -8.79
N LEU A 977 1.29 17.63 -8.00
CA LEU A 977 1.23 16.22 -8.40
C LEU A 977 0.29 16.03 -9.60
N PRO A 978 0.73 15.45 -10.73
CA PRO A 978 -0.13 15.13 -11.86
C PRO A 978 -0.98 13.89 -11.56
N VAL A 979 -2.29 13.99 -11.84
CA VAL A 979 -3.25 12.91 -11.63
C VAL A 979 -3.88 12.51 -12.95
N VAL A 980 -3.82 11.22 -13.28
CA VAL A 980 -4.42 10.64 -14.50
C VAL A 980 -5.33 9.47 -14.11
N GLN A 981 -6.59 9.49 -14.54
CA GLN A 981 -7.52 8.40 -14.26
C GLN A 981 -7.21 7.13 -15.10
N PRO A 982 -6.87 5.98 -14.47
CA PRO A 982 -6.43 4.78 -15.18
C PRO A 982 -7.58 3.92 -15.75
N TYR A 983 -8.80 4.47 -15.89
CA TYR A 983 -9.99 3.68 -16.21
C TYR A 983 -10.12 3.40 -17.72
N ARG A 984 -9.56 2.27 -18.14
CA ARG A 984 -9.57 1.76 -19.52
C ARG A 984 -10.23 0.39 -19.63
N ARG A 985 -10.76 0.08 -20.82
CA ARG A 985 -11.32 -1.23 -21.12
C ARG A 985 -10.17 -2.23 -21.11
N LYS A 986 -10.22 -3.16 -20.18
CA LYS A 986 -9.22 -4.23 -20.08
C LYS A 986 -9.35 -5.16 -21.27
N ASP A 987 -8.24 -5.44 -21.92
CA ASP A 987 -8.16 -6.48 -22.94
C ASP A 987 -7.52 -7.75 -22.38
N ARG A 988 -7.71 -8.87 -23.09
CA ARG A 988 -7.26 -10.18 -22.67
C ARG A 988 -6.27 -10.72 -23.68
N GLN A 989 -5.00 -10.74 -23.28
CA GLN A 989 -3.96 -11.37 -24.07
C GLN A 989 -3.85 -12.85 -23.72
N HIS A 990 -3.84 -13.69 -24.76
CA HIS A 990 -3.60 -15.11 -24.61
C HIS A 990 -2.10 -15.42 -24.75
N VAL A 991 -1.45 -15.67 -23.61
CA VAL A 991 -0.04 -16.03 -23.57
C VAL A 991 0.11 -17.56 -23.54
N ARG A 992 0.76 -18.12 -24.56
CA ARG A 992 1.16 -19.53 -24.55
C ARG A 992 2.34 -19.70 -23.60
N THR A 993 2.23 -20.62 -22.65
CA THR A 993 3.33 -20.99 -21.75
C THR A 993 3.53 -22.50 -21.74
N LEU A 994 4.57 -22.96 -21.04
CA LEU A 994 4.96 -24.38 -20.96
C LEU A 994 3.89 -25.27 -20.29
N LEU A 995 3.11 -24.74 -19.35
CA LEU A 995 2.08 -25.51 -18.64
C LEU A 995 0.68 -25.35 -19.24
N GLN A 996 0.29 -24.13 -19.59
CA GLN A 996 -1.03 -23.84 -20.14
C GLN A 996 -1.06 -22.52 -20.91
N ARG A 997 -2.17 -22.24 -21.59
CA ARG A 997 -2.42 -20.90 -22.15
C ARG A 997 -2.95 -20.00 -21.03
N LEU A 998 -2.17 -19.00 -20.64
CA LEU A 998 -2.57 -17.99 -19.67
C LEU A 998 -3.38 -16.89 -20.35
N VAL A 999 -4.34 -16.34 -19.62
CA VAL A 999 -5.05 -15.12 -20.01
C VAL A 999 -4.50 -14.00 -19.14
N LEU A 1000 -3.64 -13.17 -19.72
CA LEU A 1000 -3.16 -11.96 -19.08
C LEU A 1000 -4.17 -10.84 -19.34
N VAL A 1001 -4.35 -9.99 -18.34
CA VAL A 1001 -5.22 -8.81 -18.47
C VAL A 1001 -4.31 -7.64 -18.82
N GLU A 1002 -4.43 -7.15 -20.04
CA GLU A 1002 -3.74 -5.93 -20.46
C GLU A 1002 -4.47 -4.72 -19.89
N ASN A 1003 -3.68 -3.77 -19.40
CA ASN A 1003 -4.13 -2.52 -18.81
C ASN A 1003 -3.11 -1.42 -19.13
N ASN A 1004 -2.91 -1.17 -20.42
CA ASN A 1004 -2.01 -0.14 -20.95
C ASN A 1004 -2.81 1.07 -21.47
N ASP A 1005 -2.10 2.12 -21.86
CA ASP A 1005 -2.71 3.38 -22.30
C ASP A 1005 -3.27 3.38 -23.73
N ASP A 1006 -2.95 2.36 -24.53
CA ASP A 1006 -3.47 2.19 -25.88
C ASP A 1006 -4.93 1.69 -25.88
N LEU A 1007 -5.39 1.14 -24.75
CA LEU A 1007 -6.74 0.62 -24.62
C LEU A 1007 -7.79 1.74 -24.50
N PRO A 1008 -8.98 1.57 -25.11
CA PRO A 1008 -10.01 2.60 -25.11
C PRO A 1008 -10.52 2.86 -23.69
N ILE A 1009 -10.78 4.12 -23.38
CA ILE A 1009 -11.25 4.54 -22.06
C ILE A 1009 -12.63 3.95 -21.71
N MET A 1010 -12.87 3.74 -20.42
CA MET A 1010 -14.20 3.41 -19.91
C MET A 1010 -14.97 4.71 -19.62
N LYS A 1011 -15.63 5.27 -20.65
CA LYS A 1011 -16.33 6.58 -20.56
C LYS A 1011 -17.19 6.75 -19.30
N GLN A 1012 -18.02 5.74 -18.99
CA GLN A 1012 -18.87 5.78 -17.80
C GLN A 1012 -18.07 5.81 -16.49
N ARG A 1013 -16.95 5.08 -16.40
CA ARG A 1013 -16.12 5.03 -15.19
C ARG A 1013 -15.34 6.32 -15.00
N GLN A 1014 -14.78 6.89 -16.07
CA GLN A 1014 -14.14 8.22 -16.05
C GLN A 1014 -15.10 9.25 -15.43
N ARG A 1015 -16.33 9.33 -15.97
CA ARG A 1015 -17.40 10.19 -15.45
C ARG A 1015 -17.69 9.98 -13.96
N THR A 1016 -18.02 8.75 -13.56
CA THR A 1016 -18.49 8.46 -12.19
C THR A 1016 -17.38 8.53 -11.14
N ALA A 1017 -16.12 8.37 -11.54
CA ALA A 1017 -14.99 8.31 -10.62
C ALA A 1017 -14.21 9.63 -10.53
N PHE A 1018 -14.50 10.61 -11.39
CA PHE A 1018 -13.78 11.88 -11.35
C PHE A 1018 -14.09 12.71 -10.10
N PRO A 1019 -15.36 13.00 -9.74
CA PRO A 1019 -15.65 13.74 -8.51
C PRO A 1019 -14.97 13.16 -7.25
N PRO A 1020 -15.08 11.85 -6.95
CA PRO A 1020 -14.41 11.32 -5.77
C PRO A 1020 -12.89 11.32 -5.87
N ASN A 1021 -12.29 11.13 -7.06
CA ASN A 1021 -10.84 11.19 -7.17
C ASN A 1021 -10.31 12.62 -7.02
N TYR A 1022 -11.05 13.63 -7.49
CA TYR A 1022 -10.69 15.02 -7.30
C TYR A 1022 -10.73 15.39 -5.81
N ILE A 1023 -11.81 15.05 -5.09
CA ILE A 1023 -11.88 15.28 -3.63
C ILE A 1023 -10.77 14.52 -2.89
N HIS A 1024 -10.47 13.27 -3.27
CA HIS A 1024 -9.33 12.52 -2.73
C HIS A 1024 -7.96 13.16 -3.01
N SER A 1025 -7.85 14.02 -4.02
CA SER A 1025 -6.61 14.74 -4.27
C SER A 1025 -6.50 16.01 -3.42
N ILE A 1026 -7.64 16.67 -3.15
CA ILE A 1026 -7.71 17.83 -2.25
C ILE A 1026 -7.50 17.41 -0.79
N ASP A 1027 -8.11 16.30 -0.34
CA ASP A 1027 -7.91 15.78 1.02
C ASP A 1027 -6.44 15.44 1.28
N SER A 1028 -5.79 14.82 0.29
CA SER A 1028 -4.38 14.50 0.36
C SER A 1028 -3.50 15.75 0.38
N SER A 1029 -3.85 16.79 -0.39
CA SER A 1029 -3.13 18.06 -0.37
C SER A 1029 -3.25 18.76 0.99
N HIS A 1030 -4.43 18.73 1.62
CA HIS A 1030 -4.63 19.28 2.96
C HIS A 1030 -3.80 18.55 4.02
N MET A 1031 -3.80 17.21 4.01
CA MET A 1031 -2.95 16.40 4.90
C MET A 1031 -1.46 16.72 4.70
N MET A 1032 -1.00 16.79 3.45
CA MET A 1032 0.41 17.08 3.14
C MET A 1032 0.85 18.47 3.57
N LEU A 1033 0.02 19.50 3.35
CA LEU A 1033 0.28 20.86 3.82
C LEU A 1033 0.34 20.92 5.36
N THR A 1034 -0.56 20.21 6.03
CA THR A 1034 -0.58 20.13 7.50
C THR A 1034 0.67 19.42 8.02
N ALA A 1035 1.09 18.32 7.37
CA ALA A 1035 2.31 17.59 7.75
C ALA A 1035 3.57 18.46 7.64
N ILE A 1036 3.70 19.25 6.56
CA ILE A 1036 4.81 20.19 6.38
C ILE A 1036 4.80 21.25 7.47
N ALA A 1037 3.63 21.85 7.76
CA ALA A 1037 3.52 22.87 8.79
C ALA A 1037 3.87 22.32 10.20
N CYS A 1038 3.40 21.12 10.54
CA CYS A 1038 3.75 20.45 11.79
C CYS A 1038 5.26 20.21 11.89
N ARG A 1039 5.90 19.73 10.82
CA ARG A 1039 7.35 19.52 10.77
C ARG A 1039 8.12 20.81 11.05
N ASP A 1040 7.71 21.90 10.42
CA ASP A 1040 8.39 23.19 10.53
C ASP A 1040 8.30 23.76 11.97
N GLU A 1041 7.30 23.33 12.75
CA GLU A 1041 7.16 23.62 14.18
C GLU A 1041 7.70 22.51 15.12
N GLY A 1042 8.32 21.46 14.59
CA GLY A 1042 8.85 20.35 15.38
C GLY A 1042 7.79 19.45 16.01
N ILE A 1043 6.57 19.44 15.46
CA ILE A 1043 5.46 18.58 15.86
C ILE A 1043 5.54 17.26 15.09
N ASP A 1044 5.59 16.13 15.81
CA ASP A 1044 5.54 14.81 15.18
C ASP A 1044 4.14 14.57 14.63
N PHE A 1045 4.09 14.19 13.36
CA PHE A 1045 2.84 14.02 12.62
C PHE A 1045 2.79 12.62 11.99
N ALA A 1046 1.66 11.96 12.17
CA ALA A 1046 1.28 10.78 11.40
C ALA A 1046 -0.15 10.96 10.89
N GLY A 1047 -0.47 10.38 9.74
CA GLY A 1047 -1.77 10.57 9.11
C GLY A 1047 -2.33 9.26 8.56
N VAL A 1048 -3.56 8.93 8.97
CA VAL A 1048 -4.38 7.90 8.33
C VAL A 1048 -5.45 8.58 7.49
N HIS A 1049 -5.03 9.11 6.34
CA HIS A 1049 -5.87 9.85 5.40
C HIS A 1049 -6.56 11.08 6.00
N ASP A 1050 -7.70 10.93 6.66
CA ASP A 1050 -8.52 11.97 7.28
C ASP A 1050 -8.47 11.95 8.82
N SER A 1051 -7.50 11.23 9.37
CA SER A 1051 -7.22 11.10 10.81
C SER A 1051 -5.77 11.51 11.07
N PHE A 1052 -5.56 12.60 11.81
CA PHE A 1052 -4.25 13.24 12.03
C PHE A 1052 -3.78 13.06 13.46
N TRP A 1053 -2.56 12.58 13.63
CA TRP A 1053 -2.04 12.09 14.91
C TRP A 1053 -0.81 12.87 15.33
N THR A 1054 -0.75 13.22 16.61
CA THR A 1054 0.41 13.86 17.24
C THR A 1054 0.47 13.50 18.73
N HIS A 1055 1.45 14.03 19.46
CA HIS A 1055 1.53 13.88 20.91
C HIS A 1055 0.44 14.68 21.62
N ALA A 1056 -0.06 14.19 22.75
CA ALA A 1056 -1.14 14.84 23.50
C ALA A 1056 -0.87 16.32 23.83
N GLY A 1057 0.38 16.67 24.15
CA GLY A 1057 0.77 18.05 24.46
C GLY A 1057 0.81 19.00 23.26
N THR A 1058 0.75 18.49 22.02
CA THR A 1058 0.82 19.29 20.78
C THR A 1058 -0.47 19.26 19.96
N VAL A 1059 -1.54 18.65 20.47
CA VAL A 1059 -2.83 18.51 19.75
C VAL A 1059 -3.45 19.85 19.40
N GLU A 1060 -3.45 20.81 20.34
CA GLU A 1060 -4.05 22.13 20.11
C GLU A 1060 -3.34 22.87 18.98
N ARG A 1061 -2.00 22.91 19.03
CA ARG A 1061 -1.22 23.57 17.99
C ARG A 1061 -1.36 22.87 16.64
N MET A 1062 -1.39 21.54 16.61
CA MET A 1062 -1.67 20.79 15.38
C MET A 1062 -3.06 21.16 14.83
N ASN A 1063 -4.09 21.27 15.68
CA ASN A 1063 -5.44 21.63 15.26
C ASN A 1063 -5.52 23.06 14.68
N ASP A 1064 -4.75 24.00 15.21
CA ASP A 1064 -4.65 25.35 14.66
C ASP A 1064 -4.02 25.32 13.25
N LEU A 1065 -2.87 24.66 13.11
CA LEU A 1065 -2.22 24.47 11.80
C LEU A 1065 -3.13 23.77 10.80
N LEU A 1066 -3.86 22.75 11.25
CA LEU A 1066 -4.81 21.99 10.45
C LEU A 1066 -5.90 22.90 9.87
N ARG A 1067 -6.52 23.75 10.70
CA ARG A 1067 -7.53 24.73 10.28
C ARG A 1067 -6.94 25.81 9.37
N GLU A 1068 -5.78 26.35 9.73
CA GLU A 1068 -5.07 27.35 8.93
C GLU A 1068 -4.78 26.84 7.52
N LYS A 1069 -4.22 25.62 7.40
CA LYS A 1069 -3.89 25.01 6.10
C LYS A 1069 -5.14 24.61 5.31
N PHE A 1070 -6.25 24.27 5.98
CA PHE A 1070 -7.52 24.06 5.30
C PHE A 1070 -8.05 25.36 4.66
N VAL A 1071 -8.03 26.46 5.42
CA VAL A 1071 -8.45 27.78 4.92
C VAL A 1071 -7.53 28.26 3.81
N GLU A 1072 -6.20 28.11 3.96
CA GLU A 1072 -5.23 28.44 2.91
C GLU A 1072 -5.51 27.69 1.61
N LEU A 1073 -5.81 26.39 1.70
CA LEU A 1073 -6.10 25.55 0.53
C LEU A 1073 -7.39 25.97 -0.19
N HIS A 1074 -8.49 26.16 0.55
CA HIS A 1074 -9.81 26.47 -0.04
C HIS A 1074 -10.05 27.96 -0.30
N SER A 1075 -9.15 28.84 0.13
CA SER A 1075 -9.13 30.24 -0.28
C SER A 1075 -8.63 30.41 -1.72
N GLN A 1076 -7.92 29.41 -2.25
CA GLN A 1076 -7.52 29.39 -3.65
C GLN A 1076 -8.73 29.11 -4.55
N PRO A 1077 -8.75 29.65 -5.79
CA PRO A 1077 -9.83 29.44 -6.74
C PRO A 1077 -9.69 28.06 -7.44
N LEU A 1078 -9.86 26.98 -6.66
CA LEU A 1078 -9.54 25.60 -7.09
C LEU A 1078 -10.37 25.12 -8.29
N LEU A 1079 -11.65 25.49 -8.37
CA LEU A 1079 -12.52 25.06 -9.48
C LEU A 1079 -12.24 25.89 -10.74
N GLU A 1080 -11.91 27.17 -10.58
CA GLU A 1080 -11.48 28.06 -11.66
C GLU A 1080 -10.16 27.56 -12.26
N GLN A 1081 -9.15 27.29 -11.42
CA GLN A 1081 -7.87 26.74 -11.85
C GLN A 1081 -8.04 25.40 -12.60
N LEU A 1082 -8.92 24.52 -12.09
CA LEU A 1082 -9.24 23.27 -12.76
C LEU A 1082 -9.90 23.50 -14.13
N LEU A 1083 -10.81 24.47 -14.25
CA LEU A 1083 -11.47 24.79 -15.51
C LEU A 1083 -10.48 25.34 -16.54
N GLU A 1084 -9.63 26.29 -16.14
CA GLU A 1084 -8.55 26.83 -16.98
C GLU A 1084 -7.60 25.73 -17.43
N GLU A 1085 -7.24 24.82 -16.52
CA GLU A 1085 -6.42 23.66 -16.83
C GLU A 1085 -7.10 22.76 -17.86
N PHE A 1086 -8.39 22.46 -17.68
CA PHE A 1086 -9.17 21.66 -18.62
C PHE A 1086 -9.30 22.30 -19.99
N GLN A 1087 -9.48 23.62 -20.07
CA GLN A 1087 -9.50 24.35 -21.34
C GLN A 1087 -8.16 24.25 -22.08
N ARG A 1088 -7.04 24.34 -21.34
CA ARG A 1088 -5.69 24.17 -21.91
C ARG A 1088 -5.40 22.73 -22.32
N LEU A 1089 -5.78 21.76 -21.48
CA LEU A 1089 -5.59 20.33 -21.73
C LEU A 1089 -6.51 19.82 -22.84
N TYR A 1090 -7.72 20.35 -22.98
CA TYR A 1090 -8.72 19.84 -23.90
C TYR A 1090 -9.32 20.99 -24.73
N PRO A 1091 -8.52 21.64 -25.61
CA PRO A 1091 -8.93 22.85 -26.32
C PRO A 1091 -10.10 22.64 -27.30
N GLY A 1092 -10.42 21.39 -27.66
CA GLY A 1092 -11.57 21.04 -28.48
C GLY A 1092 -12.87 20.78 -27.69
N VAL A 1093 -12.86 20.93 -26.36
CA VAL A 1093 -14.01 20.68 -25.50
C VAL A 1093 -14.53 22.00 -24.91
N GLU A 1094 -15.80 22.29 -25.16
CA GLU A 1094 -16.50 23.40 -24.52
C GLU A 1094 -17.03 22.95 -23.15
N PHE A 1095 -16.55 23.59 -22.08
CA PHE A 1095 -16.88 23.23 -20.70
C PHE A 1095 -18.04 24.07 -20.14
N PRO A 1096 -18.90 23.49 -19.28
CA PRO A 1096 -19.99 24.24 -18.65
C PRO A 1096 -19.44 25.30 -17.67
N PRO A 1097 -20.17 26.41 -17.47
CA PRO A 1097 -19.78 27.44 -16.50
C PRO A 1097 -19.72 26.87 -15.08
N LEU A 1098 -18.93 27.51 -14.23
CA LEU A 1098 -18.77 27.12 -12.84
C LEU A 1098 -20.10 27.24 -12.07
N PRO A 1099 -20.35 26.34 -11.10
CA PRO A 1099 -21.50 26.46 -10.21
C PRO A 1099 -21.38 27.72 -9.33
N SER A 1100 -22.53 28.31 -8.97
CA SER A 1100 -22.57 29.44 -8.04
C SER A 1100 -22.03 29.03 -6.67
N LYS A 1101 -21.16 29.87 -6.08
CA LYS A 1101 -20.70 29.72 -4.70
C LYS A 1101 -21.80 30.19 -3.74
N GLY A 1102 -21.93 29.51 -2.60
CA GLY A 1102 -22.77 29.97 -1.49
C GLY A 1102 -22.07 30.98 -0.57
N GLU A 1103 -22.58 31.08 0.66
CA GLU A 1103 -22.26 32.14 1.62
C GLU A 1103 -21.38 31.67 2.80
N LEU A 1104 -20.86 30.45 2.78
CA LEU A 1104 -19.98 29.95 3.85
C LEU A 1104 -18.70 30.80 3.95
N ASP A 1105 -18.50 31.43 5.11
CA ASP A 1105 -17.22 32.04 5.46
C ASP A 1105 -16.21 30.96 5.84
N LEU A 1106 -15.07 30.92 5.13
CA LEU A 1106 -14.01 29.98 5.43
C LEU A 1106 -13.15 30.41 6.61
N ASP A 1107 -13.03 31.70 6.91
CA ASP A 1107 -12.21 32.13 8.03
C ASP A 1107 -12.82 31.68 9.37
N GLY A 1108 -14.15 31.55 9.44
CA GLY A 1108 -14.86 30.90 10.55
C GLY A 1108 -14.38 29.48 10.88
N VAL A 1109 -13.80 28.74 9.92
CA VAL A 1109 -13.25 27.38 10.17
C VAL A 1109 -12.12 27.41 11.18
N LYS A 1110 -11.35 28.50 11.27
CA LYS A 1110 -10.26 28.65 12.25
C LYS A 1110 -10.74 28.58 13.70
N GLN A 1111 -12.02 28.89 13.94
CA GLN A 1111 -12.65 28.83 15.26
C GLN A 1111 -13.49 27.56 15.46
N ALA A 1112 -13.55 26.67 14.46
CA ALA A 1112 -14.37 25.46 14.51
C ALA A 1112 -13.69 24.35 15.31
N THR A 1113 -14.03 24.26 16.60
CA THR A 1113 -13.45 23.26 17.53
C THR A 1113 -13.61 21.83 17.03
N TYR A 1114 -14.79 21.45 16.52
CA TYR A 1114 -15.13 20.09 16.12
C TYR A 1114 -14.87 19.77 14.63
N PHE A 1115 -14.17 20.65 13.92
CA PHE A 1115 -13.78 20.42 12.52
C PHE A 1115 -13.00 19.09 12.39
N PHE A 1116 -12.00 18.92 13.25
CA PHE A 1116 -11.27 17.69 13.53
C PHE A 1116 -11.25 17.51 15.06
N SER A 1117 -11.76 16.40 15.60
CA SER A 1117 -11.92 16.20 17.06
C SER A 1117 -12.09 14.75 17.50
#